data_AF-A0A8S3QK15-F1
#
_entry.id   AF-A0A8S3QK15-F1
#
_cell.length_a   1.000
_cell.length_b   1.000
_cell.length_c   1.000
_cell.angle_alpha   90.00
_cell.angle_beta   90.00
_cell.angle_gamma   90.00
#
_symmetry.space_group_name_H-M   'P 1'
#
loop_
_entity.id
_entity.type
_entity.pdbx_description
1 polymer ?
#
loop_
_entity_poly.entity_id
_entity_poly.type
_entity_poly.pdbx_seq_one_letter_code
_entity_poly.pdbx_strand_id
1 'polypeptide(L)'
;MNMCNYAKVILARSTKDPDNLKWWNNKQVENSKENSIYTTVPNHSQNINVFQRYNNYHVIMNKYPKMYIPLAEFKSRVPRVQIYLTKTKYWKNCNKSGEKTLFIEKYNLKNWCKLSEIERKGHQQNDCNICKSDAFHTSLHAASAPQTTNDIDQLCTQLTTTVCNTSKTNNDGKMIKVVKTIVPYIEKKTGSNFTDKKFINEIKSLPAKSNINWTELSRKYQVKNSYHKFPLNGGQVLYQFAKSEGVEVNKFNETKRISGRDYFRRVRRAKHILCKRLSTPTPRPAKQLKKEVRELLQTGDLDIGVAVAPKVFKSNNITTTGELVEKIVTVYGRKFPLHQLCQKLTNEQSEMGFFRASANTIHRHLKLWHDHSGILSRPYFLIMVSCLFDENIYLTNEEYTEKYPDQKAIDVQSIVEKPKLYIFGQSKSSDSDQMSYSTTRVEDLKDLSTPSIAPDGLKVYDIVRIFTGDNPARQFECGQQRGGNYRCICGLAAVNHSNFEAAFIQKTQSLQQRLDLFKAGTLWKTFNMQNNINPFVNLTKETLTDELDYRNLDIYNLKKPELKTLLTETLHGIQRPPALFCPNFDNTCTTENLEQYEISNCEPLHDIVNVVQNLITELPYHLDDNIQKEYLRFFEVTVGDKNELKASNARLYAIKLAHFTNMNYENGLVNADILTICNSLVEIITICYSRSNERTQKQVLRLYNQCFLLPF
;
A
#
# COMPACT_ATOMS: atom_id res chain seq x y z
N MET A 1 -21.76 -26.44 25.06
CA MET A 1 -20.47 -26.30 25.78
C MET A 1 -20.77 -26.00 27.25
N ASN A 2 -20.39 -26.86 28.19
CA ASN A 2 -20.57 -26.57 29.63
C ASN A 2 -19.31 -25.86 30.17
N MET A 3 -19.29 -24.52 30.08
CA MET A 3 -18.13 -23.65 30.36
C MET A 3 -17.65 -23.72 31.83
N CYS A 4 -18.46 -24.24 32.75
CA CYS A 4 -18.20 -24.18 34.19
C CYS A 4 -17.04 -25.09 34.63
N ASN A 5 -16.88 -26.27 34.03
CA ASN A 5 -15.75 -27.17 34.36
C ASN A 5 -14.43 -26.76 33.68
N TYR A 6 -14.52 -26.05 32.55
CA TYR A 6 -13.35 -25.53 31.83
C TYR A 6 -12.74 -24.31 32.55
N ALA A 7 -13.58 -23.49 33.20
CA ALA A 7 -13.14 -22.37 34.05
C ALA A 7 -12.37 -22.84 35.29
N LYS A 8 -12.79 -23.96 35.91
CA LYS A 8 -12.12 -24.55 37.10
C LYS A 8 -10.67 -24.96 36.82
N VAL A 9 -10.39 -25.50 35.64
CA VAL A 9 -9.03 -25.91 35.21
C VAL A 9 -8.15 -24.70 34.88
N ILE A 10 -8.74 -23.59 34.43
CA ILE A 10 -8.01 -22.35 34.15
C ILE A 10 -7.76 -21.54 35.43
N LEU A 11 -8.70 -21.51 36.37
CA LEU A 11 -8.56 -20.78 37.64
C LEU A 11 -7.59 -21.44 38.62
N ALA A 12 -7.47 -22.77 38.59
CA ALA A 12 -6.37 -23.48 39.26
C ALA A 12 -4.98 -23.06 38.74
N ARG A 13 -4.88 -22.43 37.55
CA ARG A 13 -3.61 -21.91 36.99
C ARG A 13 -3.28 -20.48 37.41
N SER A 14 -4.12 -19.81 38.19
CA SER A 14 -3.88 -18.41 38.59
C SER A 14 -3.40 -18.23 40.02
N THR A 15 -3.43 -19.27 40.87
CA THR A 15 -2.93 -19.18 42.24
C THR A 15 -1.49 -19.68 42.32
N LYS A 16 -0.53 -18.78 42.57
CA LYS A 16 0.81 -19.14 43.08
C LYS A 16 0.82 -19.04 44.58
N ASP A 17 -0.13 -19.70 45.17
CA ASP A 17 -0.26 -19.74 46.59
C ASP A 17 0.41 -21.05 47.05
N PRO A 18 1.57 -20.99 47.73
CA PRO A 18 2.23 -22.17 48.28
C PRO A 18 1.27 -22.95 49.20
N ASP A 19 0.31 -22.27 49.82
CA ASP A 19 -0.70 -22.86 50.70
C ASP A 19 -1.82 -23.55 49.91
N ASN A 20 -2.15 -23.12 48.68
CA ASN A 20 -3.05 -23.85 47.77
C ASN A 20 -2.42 -25.14 47.23
N LEU A 21 -1.13 -25.09 46.90
CA LEU A 21 -0.37 -26.27 46.47
C LEU A 21 -0.15 -27.24 47.63
N LYS A 22 0.13 -26.73 48.84
CA LYS A 22 0.12 -27.53 50.08
C LYS A 22 -1.26 -28.09 50.39
N TRP A 23 -2.35 -27.31 50.27
CA TRP A 23 -3.72 -27.80 50.49
C TRP A 23 -4.08 -28.94 49.52
N TRP A 24 -3.75 -28.79 48.23
CA TRP A 24 -4.01 -29.83 47.23
C TRP A 24 -3.15 -31.09 47.43
N ASN A 25 -1.88 -30.92 47.79
CA ASN A 25 -0.99 -32.06 48.04
C ASN A 25 -1.31 -32.77 49.38
N ASN A 26 -1.68 -32.01 50.41
CA ASN A 26 -2.09 -32.56 51.71
C ASN A 26 -3.45 -33.28 51.61
N LYS A 27 -4.37 -32.85 50.72
CA LYS A 27 -5.62 -33.59 50.50
C LYS A 27 -5.46 -34.93 49.78
N GLN A 28 -4.32 -35.19 49.13
CA GLN A 28 -4.04 -36.50 48.54
C GLN A 28 -3.41 -37.48 49.54
N VAL A 29 -2.97 -37.00 50.71
CA VAL A 29 -2.41 -37.81 51.80
C VAL A 29 -3.28 -37.61 53.05
N GLU A 30 -4.39 -38.34 53.07
CA GLU A 30 -5.13 -38.76 54.26
C GLU A 30 -5.98 -37.75 55.06
N ASN A 31 -6.97 -38.35 55.72
CA ASN A 31 -8.03 -37.77 56.52
C ASN A 31 -7.51 -36.97 57.73
N SER A 32 -7.70 -35.65 57.78
CA SER A 32 -7.93 -34.97 59.06
C SER A 32 -8.57 -33.60 58.88
N LYS A 33 -9.56 -33.36 59.74
CA LYS A 33 -10.21 -32.07 60.00
C LYS A 33 -9.14 -31.05 60.39
N GLU A 34 -9.11 -29.89 59.75
CA GLU A 34 -9.05 -28.59 60.45
C GLU A 34 -9.07 -27.39 59.50
N ASN A 35 -9.73 -26.35 60.00
CA ASN A 35 -9.87 -25.03 59.42
C ASN A 35 -8.52 -24.28 59.53
N SER A 36 -8.08 -23.63 58.45
CA SER A 36 -7.30 -22.40 58.63
C SER A 36 -7.59 -21.40 57.51
N ILE A 37 -7.80 -20.16 57.94
CA ILE A 37 -8.12 -18.97 57.15
C ILE A 37 -6.80 -18.21 56.98
N TYR A 38 -6.43 -17.84 55.76
CA TYR A 38 -5.41 -16.81 55.56
C TYR A 38 -5.76 -15.78 54.49
N THR A 39 -5.36 -14.56 54.84
CA THR A 39 -5.72 -13.25 54.32
C THR A 39 -4.45 -12.57 53.81
N THR A 40 -4.20 -12.56 52.49
CA THR A 40 -3.51 -11.52 51.69
C THR A 40 -3.15 -12.04 50.29
N VAL A 41 -2.99 -11.14 49.32
CA VAL A 41 -2.96 -11.40 47.87
C VAL A 41 -1.54 -11.31 47.29
N PRO A 42 -1.01 -12.32 46.57
CA PRO A 42 0.27 -12.18 45.83
C PRO A 42 0.34 -12.73 44.38
N ASN A 43 1.43 -12.36 43.68
CA ASN A 43 1.65 -12.23 42.21
C ASN A 43 2.22 -13.45 41.41
N HIS A 44 1.95 -13.47 40.08
CA HIS A 44 2.17 -14.45 38.97
C HIS A 44 3.61 -14.93 38.60
N SER A 45 3.77 -16.12 37.96
CA SER A 45 4.97 -16.91 37.55
C SER A 45 4.57 -17.88 36.46
N GLN A 46 5.49 -18.16 35.54
CA GLN A 46 5.23 -18.81 34.25
C GLN A 46 5.87 -20.20 34.07
N ASN A 47 6.49 -20.80 35.10
CA ASN A 47 7.50 -21.87 34.88
C ASN A 47 7.04 -23.34 34.95
N ILE A 48 5.75 -23.69 34.74
CA ILE A 48 5.36 -25.11 34.58
C ILE A 48 5.27 -25.48 33.10
N ASN A 49 5.94 -26.56 32.67
CA ASN A 49 5.96 -26.97 31.26
C ASN A 49 4.62 -27.60 30.81
N VAL A 50 4.34 -27.59 29.51
CA VAL A 50 3.05 -28.01 28.93
C VAL A 50 2.72 -29.50 29.09
N PHE A 51 3.71 -30.37 29.21
CA PHE A 51 3.53 -31.81 29.46
C PHE A 51 3.04 -32.10 30.88
N GLN A 52 3.62 -31.46 31.91
CA GLN A 52 3.11 -31.57 33.28
C GLN A 52 1.68 -31.05 33.39
N ARG A 53 1.33 -29.99 32.64
CA ARG A 53 -0.05 -29.47 32.55
C ARG A 53 -1.01 -30.46 31.94
N TYR A 54 -0.56 -31.24 30.95
CA TYR A 54 -1.39 -32.27 30.33
C TYR A 54 -1.52 -33.51 31.20
N ASN A 55 -0.48 -33.92 31.92
CA ASN A 55 -0.58 -35.05 32.85
C ASN A 55 -1.65 -34.79 33.92
N ASN A 56 -1.72 -33.59 34.48
CA ASN A 56 -2.78 -33.25 35.44
C ASN A 56 -4.19 -33.24 34.81
N TYR A 57 -4.32 -32.72 33.59
CA TYR A 57 -5.56 -32.80 32.79
C TYR A 57 -5.94 -34.27 32.52
N HIS A 58 -4.96 -35.10 32.16
CA HIS A 58 -5.13 -36.49 31.80
C HIS A 58 -5.56 -37.35 32.98
N VAL A 59 -4.94 -37.18 34.16
CA VAL A 59 -5.30 -37.90 35.39
C VAL A 59 -6.76 -37.67 35.78
N ILE A 60 -7.28 -36.46 35.53
CA ILE A 60 -8.66 -36.09 35.86
C ILE A 60 -9.64 -36.53 34.75
N MET A 61 -9.29 -36.32 33.47
CA MET A 61 -10.23 -36.47 32.35
C MET A 61 -10.19 -37.85 31.68
N ASN A 62 -9.20 -38.70 31.99
CA ASN A 62 -9.17 -40.11 31.60
C ASN A 62 -10.45 -40.84 32.04
N LYS A 63 -10.94 -40.52 33.24
CA LYS A 63 -12.16 -41.10 33.80
C LYS A 63 -13.45 -40.73 33.01
N TYR A 64 -13.36 -39.85 32.01
CA TYR A 64 -14.49 -39.37 31.20
C TYR A 64 -14.13 -39.38 29.68
N PRO A 65 -14.16 -40.55 29.01
CA PRO A 65 -13.52 -40.78 27.71
C PRO A 65 -14.03 -39.91 26.56
N LYS A 66 -15.32 -39.53 26.59
CA LYS A 66 -15.97 -38.74 25.55
C LYS A 66 -15.59 -37.25 25.58
N MET A 67 -14.89 -36.80 26.62
CA MET A 67 -14.44 -35.41 26.82
C MET A 67 -12.93 -35.29 26.97
N TYR A 68 -12.22 -36.42 26.87
CA TYR A 68 -10.78 -36.48 26.83
C TYR A 68 -10.28 -35.95 25.48
N ILE A 69 -9.37 -34.98 25.50
CA ILE A 69 -8.72 -34.45 24.30
C ILE A 69 -7.23 -34.85 24.28
N PRO A 70 -6.70 -35.25 23.11
CA PRO A 70 -5.30 -35.62 22.98
C PRO A 70 -4.35 -34.45 23.26
N LEU A 71 -3.12 -34.74 23.69
CA LEU A 71 -2.09 -33.75 24.04
C LEU A 71 -1.85 -32.72 22.93
N ALA A 72 -1.88 -33.17 21.67
CA ALA A 72 -1.72 -32.31 20.50
C ALA A 72 -2.84 -31.27 20.39
N GLU A 73 -4.07 -31.66 20.68
CA GLU A 73 -5.23 -30.78 20.66
C GLU A 73 -5.25 -29.84 21.87
N PHE A 74 -4.91 -30.35 23.06
CA PHE A 74 -4.73 -29.57 24.28
C PHE A 74 -3.67 -28.47 24.10
N LYS A 75 -2.50 -28.81 23.53
CA LYS A 75 -1.42 -27.86 23.20
C LYS A 75 -1.88 -26.73 22.28
N SER A 76 -2.70 -27.06 21.27
CA SER A 76 -3.12 -26.08 20.25
C SER A 76 -4.18 -25.09 20.72
N ARG A 77 -5.03 -25.48 21.68
CA ARG A 77 -6.23 -24.72 22.07
C ARG A 77 -6.02 -23.85 23.32
N VAL A 78 -5.11 -24.24 24.21
CA VAL A 78 -4.84 -23.53 25.48
C VAL A 78 -4.43 -22.05 25.30
N PRO A 79 -3.51 -21.69 24.40
CA PRO A 79 -3.11 -20.29 24.21
C PRO A 79 -4.25 -19.41 23.68
N ARG A 80 -5.13 -19.96 22.84
CA ARG A 80 -6.26 -19.22 22.24
C ARG A 80 -7.33 -18.89 23.27
N VAL A 81 -7.64 -19.84 24.16
CA VAL A 81 -8.61 -19.61 25.23
C VAL A 81 -8.05 -18.65 26.29
N GLN A 82 -6.76 -18.75 26.58
CA GLN A 82 -6.08 -17.80 27.47
C GLN A 82 -6.12 -16.37 26.88
N ILE A 83 -5.80 -16.21 25.60
CA ILE A 83 -5.89 -14.92 24.89
C ILE A 83 -7.30 -14.35 24.88
N TYR A 84 -8.31 -15.20 24.70
CA TYR A 84 -9.72 -14.80 24.67
C TYR A 84 -10.20 -14.26 26.02
N LEU A 85 -9.83 -14.93 27.12
CA LEU A 85 -10.22 -14.51 28.48
C LEU A 85 -9.40 -13.34 29.02
N THR A 86 -8.13 -13.18 28.60
CA THR A 86 -7.26 -12.11 29.13
C THR A 86 -7.36 -10.79 28.37
N LYS A 87 -7.60 -10.81 27.04
CA LYS A 87 -7.60 -9.57 26.23
C LYS A 87 -8.98 -8.90 26.22
N THR A 88 -9.03 -7.65 26.67
CA THR A 88 -10.24 -6.82 26.81
C THR A 88 -11.00 -6.62 25.50
N LYS A 89 -10.31 -6.59 24.36
CA LYS A 89 -10.91 -6.45 23.02
C LYS A 89 -11.89 -7.56 22.62
N TYR A 90 -11.89 -8.70 23.32
CA TYR A 90 -12.81 -9.82 23.06
C TYR A 90 -14.05 -9.78 23.95
N TRP A 91 -14.17 -8.75 24.80
CA TRP A 91 -15.35 -8.46 25.62
C TRP A 91 -16.16 -7.35 24.97
N LYS A 92 -17.48 -7.32 25.19
CA LYS A 92 -18.35 -6.27 24.63
C LYS A 92 -17.84 -4.89 25.04
N ASN A 93 -17.90 -3.94 24.12
CA ASN A 93 -17.39 -2.57 24.28
C ASN A 93 -15.95 -2.51 24.82
N CYS A 94 -15.11 -3.48 24.47
CA CYS A 94 -13.73 -3.59 24.97
C CYS A 94 -13.61 -3.59 26.50
N ASN A 95 -14.62 -4.14 27.21
CA ASN A 95 -14.69 -4.19 28.67
C ASN A 95 -14.89 -2.82 29.36
N LYS A 96 -15.35 -1.78 28.65
CA LYS A 96 -15.65 -0.46 29.26
C LYS A 96 -16.70 -0.54 30.37
N SER A 97 -17.60 -1.52 30.32
CA SER A 97 -18.65 -1.80 31.31
C SER A 97 -18.19 -2.67 32.50
N GLY A 98 -16.92 -3.07 32.56
CA GLY A 98 -16.39 -3.90 33.66
C GLY A 98 -16.82 -5.38 33.65
N GLU A 99 -17.48 -5.84 32.58
CA GLU A 99 -17.99 -7.21 32.42
C GLU A 99 -16.95 -8.32 32.65
N LYS A 100 -15.70 -8.10 32.25
CA LYS A 100 -14.57 -9.01 32.49
C LYS A 100 -14.28 -9.15 33.98
N THR A 101 -14.32 -8.05 34.72
CA THR A 101 -14.08 -8.02 36.17
C THR A 101 -15.21 -8.76 36.88
N LEU A 102 -16.46 -8.45 36.52
CA LEU A 102 -17.66 -9.14 37.03
C LEU A 102 -17.65 -10.64 36.72
N PHE A 103 -17.23 -11.02 35.51
CA PHE A 103 -17.12 -12.43 35.13
C PHE A 103 -16.04 -13.16 35.93
N ILE A 104 -14.86 -12.55 36.06
CA ILE A 104 -13.76 -13.13 36.84
C ILE A 104 -14.15 -13.23 38.32
N GLU A 105 -14.81 -12.22 38.89
CA GLU A 105 -15.29 -12.22 40.28
C GLU A 105 -16.40 -13.26 40.52
N LYS A 106 -17.36 -13.37 39.59
CA LYS A 106 -18.47 -14.33 39.68
C LYS A 106 -18.01 -15.78 39.68
N TYR A 107 -16.92 -16.07 38.98
CA TYR A 107 -16.40 -17.43 38.83
C TYR A 107 -15.09 -17.67 39.59
N ASN A 108 -14.58 -16.70 40.35
CA ASN A 108 -13.39 -16.95 41.19
C ASN A 108 -13.72 -17.99 42.28
N LEU A 109 -12.70 -18.76 42.66
CA LEU A 109 -12.88 -19.86 43.62
C LEU A 109 -13.41 -19.37 44.98
N LYS A 110 -13.07 -18.15 45.39
CA LYS A 110 -13.44 -17.58 46.70
C LYS A 110 -14.94 -17.33 46.81
N ASN A 111 -15.59 -16.90 45.73
CA ASN A 111 -17.04 -16.69 45.67
C ASN A 111 -17.78 -18.00 45.39
N TRP A 112 -17.20 -18.90 44.59
CA TRP A 112 -17.74 -20.24 44.36
C TRP A 112 -17.82 -21.09 45.64
N CYS A 113 -16.80 -21.03 46.50
CA CYS A 113 -16.79 -21.73 47.79
C CYS A 113 -17.80 -21.17 48.81
N LYS A 114 -18.30 -19.95 48.58
CA LYS A 114 -19.33 -19.30 49.41
C LYS A 114 -20.76 -19.63 48.96
N LEU A 115 -20.96 -20.15 47.74
CA LEU A 115 -22.28 -20.60 47.28
C LEU A 115 -22.79 -21.74 48.15
N SER A 116 -24.08 -21.78 48.43
CA SER A 116 -24.72 -22.91 49.10
C SER A 116 -24.61 -24.19 48.25
N GLU A 117 -24.74 -25.36 48.89
CA GLU A 117 -24.68 -26.64 48.18
C GLU A 117 -25.81 -26.78 47.13
N ILE A 118 -26.95 -26.12 47.37
CA ILE A 118 -28.11 -26.05 46.48
C ILE A 118 -27.78 -25.26 45.21
N GLU A 119 -27.17 -24.07 45.35
CA GLU A 119 -26.75 -23.25 44.21
C GLU A 119 -25.67 -23.94 43.36
N ARG A 120 -24.76 -24.69 43.99
CA ARG A 120 -23.72 -25.45 43.28
C ARG A 120 -24.30 -26.64 42.50
N LYS A 121 -25.37 -27.28 43.00
CA LYS A 121 -26.06 -28.39 42.32
C LYS A 121 -26.94 -27.92 41.16
N GLY A 122 -27.52 -26.72 41.22
CA GLY A 122 -28.33 -26.13 40.15
C GLY A 122 -27.59 -25.86 38.82
N HIS A 123 -26.26 -25.96 38.79
CA HIS A 123 -25.43 -25.78 37.59
C HIS A 123 -24.94 -27.09 36.95
N GLN A 124 -25.38 -28.26 37.42
CA GLN A 124 -24.80 -29.55 37.03
C GLN A 124 -25.65 -30.47 36.15
N GLN A 125 -26.90 -30.18 35.82
CA GLN A 125 -27.71 -31.12 35.02
C GLN A 125 -28.82 -30.44 34.21
N ASN A 126 -28.95 -30.89 32.96
CA ASN A 126 -30.00 -30.83 31.92
C ASN A 126 -31.24 -29.89 31.98
N ASP A 127 -31.46 -29.06 32.99
CA ASP A 127 -32.62 -28.16 33.07
C ASP A 127 -32.22 -26.74 33.49
N CYS A 128 -31.45 -26.07 32.63
CA CYS A 128 -31.26 -24.63 32.77
C CYS A 128 -32.49 -23.89 32.24
N ASN A 129 -33.36 -23.42 33.13
CA ASN A 129 -34.57 -22.69 32.76
C ASN A 129 -34.32 -21.36 32.01
N ILE A 130 -33.10 -20.81 32.06
CA ILE A 130 -32.72 -19.62 31.26
C ILE A 130 -32.59 -19.97 29.77
N CYS A 131 -32.31 -21.22 29.42
CA CYS A 131 -32.14 -21.64 28.03
C CYS A 131 -33.45 -22.08 27.35
N LYS A 132 -34.60 -22.03 28.06
CA LYS A 132 -35.90 -22.44 27.53
C LYS A 132 -36.68 -21.31 26.80
N SER A 133 -36.19 -20.06 26.79
CA SER A 133 -36.99 -18.92 26.32
C SER A 133 -36.68 -18.37 24.92
N ASP A 134 -35.81 -18.99 24.11
CA ASP A 134 -35.58 -18.54 22.73
C ASP A 134 -35.69 -19.69 21.73
N ALA A 135 -36.79 -19.67 20.98
CA ALA A 135 -37.21 -20.68 20.04
C ALA A 135 -36.45 -20.59 18.69
N PHE A 136 -35.24 -21.14 18.60
CA PHE A 136 -34.65 -21.54 17.31
C PHE A 136 -33.76 -22.78 17.45
N HIS A 137 -34.34 -23.95 17.17
CA HIS A 137 -33.64 -25.23 17.08
C HIS A 137 -32.62 -25.26 15.94
N THR A 138 -31.41 -25.74 16.21
CA THR A 138 -30.45 -26.16 15.17
C THR A 138 -30.03 -27.63 15.38
N SER A 139 -30.02 -28.33 14.25
CA SER A 139 -29.43 -29.61 13.79
C SER A 139 -28.47 -30.47 14.64
N LEU A 140 -28.17 -30.15 15.90
CA LEU A 140 -27.19 -30.90 16.71
C LEU A 140 -27.72 -32.20 17.33
N HIS A 141 -29.02 -32.46 17.24
CA HIS A 141 -29.63 -33.67 17.80
C HIS A 141 -29.59 -34.90 16.88
N ALA A 142 -29.16 -34.78 15.62
CA ALA A 142 -29.31 -35.85 14.62
C ALA A 142 -28.05 -36.73 14.38
N ALA A 143 -26.93 -36.51 15.07
CA ALA A 143 -25.64 -37.12 14.70
C ALA A 143 -25.16 -38.28 15.57
N SER A 144 -26.03 -38.90 16.37
CA SER A 144 -25.67 -40.04 17.23
C SER A 144 -26.22 -41.36 16.69
N ALA A 145 -25.46 -42.05 15.83
CA ALA A 145 -25.62 -43.48 15.58
C ALA A 145 -24.23 -44.17 15.44
N PRO A 146 -23.98 -45.35 16.04
CA PRO A 146 -22.63 -45.78 16.46
C PRO A 146 -21.92 -46.82 15.57
N GLN A 147 -22.32 -47.04 14.32
CA GLN A 147 -21.87 -48.23 13.54
C GLN A 147 -20.86 -47.97 12.41
N THR A 148 -20.23 -46.79 12.30
CA THR A 148 -19.45 -46.43 11.09
C THR A 148 -17.94 -46.18 11.31
N THR A 149 -17.40 -46.42 12.50
CA THR A 149 -16.04 -45.98 12.86
C THR A 149 -14.95 -47.02 12.61
N ASN A 150 -15.27 -48.33 12.62
CA ASN A 150 -14.25 -49.37 12.49
C ASN A 150 -13.84 -49.68 11.03
N ASP A 151 -14.75 -49.53 10.07
CA ASP A 151 -14.44 -49.80 8.65
C ASP A 151 -13.53 -48.73 8.03
N ILE A 152 -13.59 -47.50 8.55
CA ILE A 152 -12.86 -46.35 8.01
C ILE A 152 -11.37 -46.40 8.38
N ASP A 153 -11.03 -46.87 9.59
CA ASP A 153 -9.64 -46.97 10.06
C ASP A 153 -8.85 -48.07 9.32
N GLN A 154 -9.50 -49.20 9.00
CA GLN A 154 -8.89 -50.25 8.19
C GLN A 154 -8.61 -49.80 6.75
N LEU A 155 -9.54 -49.08 6.14
CA LEU A 155 -9.39 -48.51 4.80
C LEU A 155 -8.28 -47.45 4.74
N CYS A 156 -8.17 -46.59 5.75
CA CYS A 156 -7.13 -45.57 5.81
C CYS A 156 -5.73 -46.17 5.99
N THR A 157 -5.62 -47.29 6.70
CA THR A 157 -4.35 -47.99 6.91
C THR A 157 -3.88 -48.67 5.62
N GLN A 158 -4.76 -49.35 4.88
CA GLN A 158 -4.43 -49.95 3.59
C GLN A 158 -4.05 -48.91 2.52
N LEU A 159 -4.73 -47.76 2.49
CA LEU A 159 -4.43 -46.67 1.56
C LEU A 159 -3.03 -46.10 1.82
N THR A 160 -2.66 -45.94 3.10
CA THR A 160 -1.39 -45.35 3.52
C THR A 160 -0.21 -46.27 3.17
N THR A 161 -0.34 -47.57 3.39
CA THR A 161 0.69 -48.56 3.06
C THR A 161 0.95 -48.63 1.55
N THR A 162 -0.09 -48.51 0.74
CA THR A 162 0.02 -48.55 -0.73
C THR A 162 0.69 -47.29 -1.30
N VAL A 163 0.39 -46.12 -0.72
CA VAL A 163 0.99 -44.82 -1.13
C VAL A 163 2.49 -44.75 -0.83
N CYS A 164 2.91 -45.31 0.31
CA CYS A 164 4.32 -45.30 0.72
C CYS A 164 5.23 -46.12 -0.22
N ASN A 165 4.73 -47.24 -0.76
CA ASN A 165 5.54 -48.16 -1.57
C ASN A 165 5.83 -47.69 -3.01
N THR A 166 5.21 -46.61 -3.49
CA THR A 166 5.37 -46.10 -4.88
C THR A 166 6.29 -44.88 -5.02
N SER A 167 7.23 -44.70 -4.09
CA SER A 167 8.03 -43.47 -3.98
C SER A 167 9.35 -43.50 -4.78
N LYS A 168 9.29 -43.63 -6.11
CA LYS A 168 10.38 -43.22 -7.03
C LYS A 168 9.80 -42.79 -8.40
N THR A 169 9.45 -41.50 -8.58
CA THR A 169 9.39 -40.70 -9.85
C THR A 169 8.59 -39.39 -9.68
N ASN A 170 8.81 -38.42 -10.58
CA ASN A 170 8.37 -37.01 -10.54
C ASN A 170 6.85 -36.75 -10.43
N ASN A 171 6.51 -35.53 -9.96
CA ASN A 171 5.17 -35.13 -9.49
C ASN A 171 4.03 -35.15 -10.53
N ASP A 172 4.27 -34.95 -11.83
CA ASP A 172 3.18 -34.90 -12.83
C ASP A 172 2.60 -36.29 -13.18
N GLY A 173 3.42 -37.35 -13.06
CA GLY A 173 2.98 -38.73 -13.27
C GLY A 173 2.15 -39.31 -12.11
N LYS A 174 2.27 -38.72 -10.90
CA LYS A 174 1.57 -39.19 -9.69
C LYS A 174 0.05 -38.98 -9.78
N MET A 175 -0.41 -37.84 -10.28
CA MET A 175 -1.84 -37.53 -10.36
C MET A 175 -2.56 -38.30 -11.48
N ILE A 176 -1.90 -38.51 -12.63
CA ILE A 176 -2.47 -39.27 -13.75
C ILE A 176 -2.64 -40.75 -13.38
N LYS A 177 -1.70 -41.34 -12.63
CA LYS A 177 -1.84 -42.71 -12.11
C LYS A 177 -2.94 -42.82 -11.05
N VAL A 178 -3.03 -41.87 -10.11
CA VAL A 178 -4.10 -41.84 -9.10
C VAL A 178 -5.50 -41.77 -9.75
N VAL A 179 -5.67 -40.98 -10.82
CA VAL A 179 -6.94 -40.91 -11.56
C VAL A 179 -7.22 -42.22 -12.28
N LYS A 180 -6.25 -42.82 -12.99
CA LYS A 180 -6.44 -44.11 -13.67
C LYS A 180 -6.78 -45.27 -12.71
N THR A 181 -6.30 -45.23 -11.47
CA THR A 181 -6.60 -46.26 -10.45
C THR A 181 -7.96 -46.05 -9.78
N ILE A 182 -8.43 -44.80 -9.66
CA ILE A 182 -9.68 -44.47 -8.95
C ILE A 182 -10.93 -44.58 -9.87
N VAL A 183 -10.78 -44.31 -11.17
CA VAL A 183 -11.90 -44.32 -12.14
C VAL A 183 -12.69 -45.65 -12.14
N PRO A 184 -12.08 -46.84 -12.20
CA PRO A 184 -12.82 -48.11 -12.18
C PRO A 184 -13.62 -48.33 -10.88
N TYR A 185 -13.12 -47.78 -9.76
CA TYR A 185 -13.77 -47.91 -8.45
C TYR A 185 -14.93 -46.92 -8.28
N ILE A 186 -14.84 -45.75 -8.91
CA ILE A 186 -15.93 -44.78 -9.00
C ILE A 186 -17.04 -45.34 -9.89
N GLU A 187 -16.71 -45.85 -11.08
CA GLU A 187 -17.68 -46.44 -12.01
C GLU A 187 -18.45 -47.61 -11.37
N LYS A 188 -17.73 -48.48 -10.62
CA LYS A 188 -18.33 -49.60 -9.86
C LYS A 188 -19.24 -49.15 -8.71
N LYS A 189 -19.00 -48.00 -8.08
CA LYS A 189 -19.81 -47.50 -6.96
C LYS A 189 -20.92 -46.51 -7.35
N THR A 190 -20.81 -45.84 -8.50
CA THR A 190 -21.78 -44.82 -8.95
C THR A 190 -22.68 -45.32 -10.07
N GLY A 191 -22.44 -46.51 -10.63
CA GLY A 191 -23.20 -47.09 -11.74
C GLY A 191 -23.16 -46.26 -13.02
N SER A 192 -22.26 -45.27 -13.09
CA SER A 192 -22.15 -44.33 -14.21
C SER A 192 -20.98 -44.73 -15.08
N ASN A 193 -21.25 -45.12 -16.32
CA ASN A 193 -20.23 -45.46 -17.31
C ASN A 193 -19.57 -44.17 -17.80
N PHE A 194 -18.31 -43.90 -17.47
CA PHE A 194 -17.57 -42.69 -17.88
C PHE A 194 -16.97 -42.83 -19.29
N THR A 195 -17.68 -43.51 -20.19
CA THR A 195 -17.31 -43.64 -21.61
C THR A 195 -18.25 -42.88 -22.54
N ASP A 196 -18.69 -41.68 -22.20
CA ASP A 196 -19.43 -40.87 -23.17
C ASP A 196 -18.43 -40.18 -24.13
N LYS A 197 -17.93 -40.97 -25.11
CA LYS A 197 -17.05 -40.53 -26.19
C LYS A 197 -17.59 -39.30 -26.94
N LYS A 198 -18.88 -38.99 -26.82
CA LYS A 198 -19.53 -37.78 -27.34
C LYS A 198 -18.90 -36.48 -26.83
N PHE A 199 -18.58 -36.37 -25.54
CA PHE A 199 -17.99 -35.14 -24.98
C PHE A 199 -16.60 -34.85 -25.57
N ILE A 200 -15.73 -35.86 -25.57
CA ILE A 200 -14.35 -35.70 -26.05
C ILE A 200 -14.34 -35.42 -27.56
N ASN A 201 -15.22 -36.07 -28.33
CA ASN A 201 -15.34 -35.81 -29.76
C ASN A 201 -15.88 -34.40 -30.04
N GLU A 202 -16.88 -33.93 -29.29
CA GLU A 202 -17.42 -32.57 -29.43
C GLU A 202 -16.34 -31.53 -29.11
N ILE A 203 -15.60 -31.66 -28.02
CA ILE A 203 -14.53 -30.71 -27.65
C ILE A 203 -13.34 -30.75 -28.62
N LYS A 204 -12.94 -31.94 -29.11
CA LYS A 204 -11.86 -32.06 -30.10
C LYS A 204 -12.23 -31.38 -31.43
N SER A 205 -13.51 -31.40 -31.80
CA SER A 205 -14.02 -30.77 -33.03
C SER A 205 -14.10 -29.24 -32.99
N LEU A 206 -14.00 -28.61 -31.81
CA LEU A 206 -14.09 -27.15 -31.69
C LEU A 206 -12.81 -26.44 -32.19
N PRO A 207 -12.96 -25.35 -32.97
CA PRO A 207 -11.83 -24.55 -33.44
C PRO A 207 -11.11 -23.83 -32.29
N ALA A 208 -9.86 -23.43 -32.53
CA ALA A 208 -9.13 -22.59 -31.58
C ALA A 208 -9.87 -21.26 -31.35
N LYS A 209 -9.71 -20.68 -30.16
CA LYS A 209 -10.35 -19.45 -29.68
C LYS A 209 -11.86 -19.51 -29.43
N SER A 210 -12.50 -20.68 -29.57
CA SER A 210 -13.90 -20.84 -29.16
C SER A 210 -14.11 -20.46 -27.69
N ASN A 211 -15.23 -19.80 -27.41
CA ASN A 211 -15.63 -19.41 -26.06
C ASN A 211 -16.32 -20.60 -25.38
N ILE A 212 -15.62 -21.26 -24.44
CA ILE A 212 -16.11 -22.47 -23.79
C ILE A 212 -16.51 -22.20 -22.34
N ASN A 213 -17.81 -22.43 -22.03
CA ASN A 213 -18.34 -22.47 -20.69
C ASN A 213 -18.37 -23.89 -20.11
N TRP A 214 -17.29 -24.27 -19.43
CA TRP A 214 -17.12 -25.61 -18.84
C TRP A 214 -18.22 -26.01 -17.84
N THR A 215 -18.82 -25.04 -17.13
CA THR A 215 -19.88 -25.33 -16.16
C THR A 215 -21.17 -25.75 -16.85
N GLU A 216 -21.48 -25.11 -17.97
CA GLU A 216 -22.66 -25.41 -18.77
C GLU A 216 -22.53 -26.75 -19.48
N LEU A 217 -21.34 -27.04 -20.01
CA LEU A 217 -21.00 -28.37 -20.54
C LEU A 217 -21.16 -29.46 -19.47
N SER A 218 -20.75 -29.21 -18.22
CA SER A 218 -20.93 -30.20 -17.15
C SER A 218 -22.40 -30.52 -16.84
N ARG A 219 -23.31 -29.57 -17.11
CA ARG A 219 -24.76 -29.82 -17.01
C ARG A 219 -25.29 -30.55 -18.24
N LYS A 220 -24.82 -30.17 -19.44
CA LYS A 220 -25.16 -30.81 -20.72
C LYS A 220 -24.86 -32.31 -20.71
N TYR A 221 -23.70 -32.70 -20.19
CA TYR A 221 -23.29 -34.11 -20.06
C TYR A 221 -23.65 -34.73 -18.70
N GLN A 222 -24.60 -34.15 -17.97
CA GLN A 222 -25.14 -34.69 -16.72
C GLN A 222 -24.09 -35.11 -15.67
N VAL A 223 -23.02 -34.34 -15.51
CA VAL A 223 -22.00 -34.62 -14.47
C VAL A 223 -22.61 -34.43 -13.09
N LYS A 224 -22.93 -35.56 -12.43
CA LYS A 224 -23.55 -35.61 -11.10
C LYS A 224 -22.60 -36.27 -10.10
N ASN A 225 -22.68 -35.87 -8.84
CA ASN A 225 -21.97 -36.54 -7.75
C ASN A 225 -22.71 -37.81 -7.30
N SER A 226 -22.14 -38.51 -6.31
CA SER A 226 -22.71 -39.72 -5.69
C SER A 226 -24.09 -39.54 -5.05
N TYR A 227 -24.59 -38.31 -4.94
CA TYR A 227 -25.92 -37.98 -4.42
C TYR A 227 -26.88 -37.51 -5.54
N HIS A 228 -26.56 -37.82 -6.81
CA HIS A 228 -27.30 -37.41 -8.00
C HIS A 228 -27.48 -35.90 -8.18
N LYS A 229 -26.66 -35.07 -7.53
CA LYS A 229 -26.69 -33.60 -7.64
C LYS A 229 -25.55 -33.08 -8.50
N PHE A 230 -25.77 -31.97 -9.19
CA PHE A 230 -24.71 -31.28 -9.93
C PHE A 230 -23.67 -30.72 -8.95
N PRO A 231 -22.40 -31.11 -9.05
CA PRO A 231 -21.36 -30.60 -8.18
C PRO A 231 -21.03 -29.14 -8.53
N LEU A 232 -20.79 -28.32 -7.51
CA LEU A 232 -20.43 -26.90 -7.69
C LEU A 232 -19.15 -26.70 -8.51
N ASN A 233 -18.29 -27.73 -8.57
CA ASN A 233 -17.07 -27.78 -9.33
C ASN A 233 -17.17 -28.66 -10.60
N GLY A 234 -18.38 -28.98 -11.08
CA GLY A 234 -18.59 -29.85 -12.25
C GLY A 234 -17.84 -29.42 -13.51
N GLY A 235 -17.77 -28.12 -13.78
CA GLY A 235 -17.01 -27.61 -14.92
C GLY A 235 -15.50 -27.83 -14.79
N GLN A 236 -14.96 -27.80 -13.57
CA GLN A 236 -13.53 -28.06 -13.34
C GLN A 236 -13.20 -29.55 -13.47
N VAL A 237 -14.13 -30.44 -13.11
CA VAL A 237 -14.01 -31.88 -13.33
C VAL A 237 -13.96 -32.18 -14.84
N LEU A 238 -14.87 -31.60 -15.61
CA LEU A 238 -14.94 -31.78 -17.07
C LEU A 238 -13.69 -31.23 -17.78
N TYR A 239 -13.20 -30.07 -17.35
CA TYR A 239 -11.96 -29.47 -17.86
C TYR A 239 -10.74 -30.38 -17.65
N GLN A 240 -10.59 -30.95 -16.45
CA GLN A 240 -9.46 -31.84 -16.14
C GLN A 240 -9.59 -33.17 -16.87
N PHE A 241 -10.80 -33.69 -17.04
CA PHE A 241 -11.06 -34.89 -17.83
C PHE A 241 -10.70 -34.71 -19.31
N ALA A 242 -11.09 -33.59 -19.92
CA ALA A 242 -10.67 -33.27 -21.29
C ALA A 242 -9.13 -33.24 -21.42
N LYS A 243 -8.45 -32.65 -20.44
CA LYS A 243 -6.98 -32.59 -20.40
C LYS A 243 -6.35 -33.98 -20.24
N SER A 244 -6.93 -34.88 -19.46
CA SER A 244 -6.42 -36.26 -19.33
C SER A 244 -6.64 -37.10 -20.58
N GLU A 245 -7.65 -36.78 -21.39
CA GLU A 245 -7.96 -37.42 -22.68
C GLU A 245 -7.22 -36.78 -23.89
N GLY A 246 -6.20 -35.97 -23.60
CA GLY A 246 -5.30 -35.39 -24.59
C GLY A 246 -5.86 -34.18 -25.34
N VAL A 247 -6.88 -33.49 -24.82
CA VAL A 247 -7.38 -32.24 -25.41
C VAL A 247 -6.48 -31.07 -24.99
N GLU A 248 -6.02 -30.29 -25.96
CA GLU A 248 -5.29 -29.04 -25.72
C GLU A 248 -6.23 -27.92 -25.27
N VAL A 249 -6.62 -27.95 -23.99
CA VAL A 249 -7.62 -27.03 -23.41
C VAL A 249 -7.21 -25.55 -23.38
N ASN A 250 -5.92 -25.25 -23.59
CA ASN A 250 -5.39 -23.87 -23.60
C ASN A 250 -5.70 -23.11 -24.89
N LYS A 251 -6.06 -23.81 -25.98
CA LYS A 251 -6.42 -23.20 -27.27
C LYS A 251 -7.77 -22.46 -27.24
N PHE A 252 -8.53 -22.58 -26.16
CA PHE A 252 -9.85 -22.00 -25.99
C PHE A 252 -9.80 -20.77 -25.07
N ASN A 253 -10.72 -19.80 -25.25
CA ASN A 253 -10.81 -18.58 -24.43
C ASN A 253 -9.57 -17.65 -24.44
N GLU A 254 -8.87 -17.52 -25.57
CA GLU A 254 -7.64 -16.71 -25.72
C GLU A 254 -7.83 -15.18 -25.76
N THR A 255 -9.03 -14.64 -25.56
CA THR A 255 -9.23 -13.18 -25.63
C THR A 255 -8.43 -12.46 -24.54
N LYS A 256 -7.36 -11.77 -24.97
CA LYS A 256 -6.51 -10.89 -24.17
C LYS A 256 -7.38 -9.93 -23.37
N ARG A 257 -7.44 -10.12 -22.05
CA ARG A 257 -8.05 -9.18 -21.11
C ARG A 257 -7.13 -7.97 -20.95
N ILE A 258 -7.45 -6.88 -21.65
CA ILE A 258 -6.77 -5.60 -21.54
C ILE A 258 -7.43 -4.79 -20.42
N SER A 259 -6.89 -4.87 -19.20
CA SER A 259 -7.01 -3.77 -18.23
C SER A 259 -5.88 -3.84 -17.20
N GLY A 260 -5.23 -2.69 -16.94
CA GLY A 260 -4.09 -2.55 -16.02
C GLY A 260 -4.36 -2.82 -14.54
N ARG A 261 -5.52 -3.40 -14.18
CA ARG A 261 -5.79 -3.95 -12.82
C ARG A 261 -5.33 -5.40 -12.66
N ASP A 262 -4.97 -6.09 -13.73
CA ASP A 262 -4.87 -7.56 -13.75
C ASP A 262 -3.44 -8.13 -13.66
N TYR A 263 -2.38 -7.34 -13.46
CA TYR A 263 -1.05 -7.91 -13.14
C TYR A 263 -1.10 -8.75 -11.85
N PHE A 264 -2.03 -8.41 -10.95
CA PHE A 264 -2.56 -9.37 -10.00
C PHE A 264 -3.60 -10.25 -10.70
N ARG A 265 -3.18 -11.39 -11.29
CA ARG A 265 -4.06 -12.56 -11.55
C ARG A 265 -5.15 -12.52 -10.50
N ARG A 266 -6.46 -12.47 -10.81
CA ARG A 266 -7.55 -12.51 -9.80
C ARG A 266 -7.15 -13.50 -8.72
N VAL A 267 -6.60 -12.98 -7.63
CA VAL A 267 -6.07 -13.85 -6.60
C VAL A 267 -7.34 -14.34 -5.94
N ARG A 268 -7.76 -15.57 -6.25
CA ARG A 268 -8.70 -16.28 -5.41
C ARG A 268 -7.97 -16.42 -4.08
N ARG A 269 -8.11 -15.39 -3.24
CA ARG A 269 -7.69 -15.38 -1.85
C ARG A 269 -8.30 -16.65 -1.26
N ALA A 270 -7.51 -17.41 -0.53
CA ALA A 270 -8.05 -18.57 0.18
C ALA A 270 -9.28 -18.09 0.96
N LYS A 271 -10.38 -18.84 0.86
CA LYS A 271 -11.62 -18.48 1.53
C LYS A 271 -11.54 -19.05 2.93
N HIS A 272 -11.47 -18.20 3.95
CA HIS A 272 -11.78 -18.64 5.30
C HIS A 272 -13.30 -18.77 5.40
N ILE A 273 -13.79 -20.00 5.41
CA ILE A 273 -15.22 -20.27 5.51
C ILE A 273 -15.62 -20.05 6.96
N LEU A 274 -16.35 -18.95 7.23
CA LEU A 274 -16.94 -18.68 8.54
C LEU A 274 -18.18 -19.56 8.75
N CYS A 275 -18.98 -19.75 7.69
CA CYS A 275 -20.09 -20.72 7.65
C CYS A 275 -20.46 -21.08 6.20
N LYS A 276 -21.42 -22.00 6.00
CA LYS A 276 -21.81 -22.55 4.68
C LYS A 276 -22.10 -21.51 3.58
N ARG A 277 -22.49 -20.27 3.94
CA ARG A 277 -22.81 -19.19 2.99
C ARG A 277 -21.85 -18.00 3.05
N LEU A 278 -20.90 -17.99 3.98
CA LEU A 278 -20.10 -16.81 4.30
C LEU A 278 -18.62 -17.17 4.38
N SER A 279 -17.85 -16.61 3.46
CA SER A 279 -16.39 -16.75 3.43
C SER A 279 -15.75 -15.37 3.42
N THR A 280 -14.71 -15.19 4.23
CA THR A 280 -13.86 -14.01 4.14
C THR A 280 -12.57 -14.33 3.38
N PRO A 281 -12.05 -13.40 2.58
CA PRO A 281 -10.76 -13.60 1.93
C PRO A 281 -9.64 -13.60 2.98
N THR A 282 -8.83 -14.66 3.06
CA THR A 282 -7.60 -14.63 3.87
C THR A 282 -6.44 -14.05 3.07
N PRO A 283 -5.65 -13.13 3.67
CA PRO A 283 -4.41 -12.68 3.07
C PRO A 283 -3.44 -13.86 2.91
N ARG A 284 -2.66 -13.86 1.82
CA ARG A 284 -1.60 -14.87 1.64
C ARG A 284 -0.61 -14.77 2.80
N PRO A 285 -0.09 -15.90 3.33
CA PRO A 285 0.96 -15.84 4.34
C PRO A 285 2.18 -15.07 3.82
N ALA A 286 2.69 -14.10 4.58
CA ALA A 286 3.83 -13.27 4.17
C ALA A 286 5.07 -14.09 3.78
N LYS A 287 5.25 -15.28 4.40
CA LYS A 287 6.32 -16.22 4.06
C LYS A 287 6.18 -16.78 2.64
N GLN A 288 4.96 -17.08 2.21
CA GLN A 288 4.68 -17.57 0.86
C GLN A 288 4.91 -16.46 -0.16
N LEU A 289 4.41 -15.24 0.11
CA LEU A 289 4.64 -14.10 -0.77
C LEU A 289 6.14 -13.80 -0.93
N LYS A 290 6.91 -13.83 0.18
CA LYS A 290 8.37 -13.67 0.13
C LYS A 290 9.07 -14.74 -0.71
N LYS A 291 8.58 -15.98 -0.68
CA LYS A 291 9.13 -17.08 -1.48
C LYS A 291 8.83 -16.86 -2.96
N GLU A 292 7.58 -16.58 -3.32
CA GLU A 292 7.16 -16.30 -4.69
C GLU A 292 7.93 -15.10 -5.29
N VAL A 293 8.05 -14.00 -4.54
CA VAL A 293 8.81 -12.82 -4.99
C VAL A 293 10.29 -13.16 -5.20
N ARG A 294 10.90 -13.95 -4.31
CA ARG A 294 12.30 -14.40 -4.50
C ARG A 294 12.47 -15.28 -5.73
N GLU A 295 11.52 -16.19 -5.97
CA GLU A 295 11.55 -17.03 -7.17
C GLU A 295 11.46 -16.16 -8.43
N LEU A 296 10.53 -15.21 -8.50
CA LEU A 296 10.41 -14.29 -9.64
C LEU A 296 11.64 -13.41 -9.86
N LEU A 297 12.31 -13.00 -8.79
CA LEU A 297 13.58 -12.25 -8.87
C LEU A 297 14.72 -13.15 -9.38
N GLN A 298 14.74 -14.43 -8.99
CA GLN A 298 15.76 -15.38 -9.42
C GLN A 298 15.58 -15.83 -10.87
N THR A 299 14.33 -15.98 -11.32
CA THR A 299 14.02 -16.32 -12.71
C THR A 299 14.14 -15.13 -13.67
N GLY A 300 14.23 -13.90 -13.14
CA GLY A 300 14.22 -12.67 -13.94
C GLY A 300 12.84 -12.23 -14.41
N ASP A 301 11.77 -12.94 -14.01
CA ASP A 301 10.38 -12.60 -14.36
C ASP A 301 9.90 -11.31 -13.69
N LEU A 302 10.59 -10.87 -12.63
CA LEU A 302 10.34 -9.60 -11.96
C LEU A 302 11.58 -8.71 -12.04
N ASP A 303 11.55 -7.76 -12.96
CA ASP A 303 12.54 -6.69 -13.04
C ASP A 303 12.29 -5.64 -11.94
N ILE A 304 13.32 -5.38 -11.13
CA ILE A 304 13.32 -4.37 -10.07
C ILE A 304 14.41 -3.31 -10.27
N GLY A 305 15.03 -3.26 -11.46
CA GLY A 305 16.10 -2.35 -11.79
C GLY A 305 17.45 -2.70 -11.13
N VAL A 306 18.44 -1.87 -11.43
CA VAL A 306 19.83 -1.99 -10.95
C VAL A 306 19.99 -1.40 -9.56
N ALA A 307 20.90 -1.95 -8.78
CA ALA A 307 21.21 -1.46 -7.43
C ALA A 307 22.03 -0.15 -7.52
N VAL A 308 21.63 0.87 -6.78
CA VAL A 308 22.27 2.20 -6.75
C VAL A 308 22.31 2.76 -5.33
N ALA A 309 23.12 3.80 -5.11
CA ALA A 309 23.22 4.52 -3.83
C ALA A 309 23.27 3.59 -2.60
N PRO A 310 24.36 2.80 -2.40
CA PRO A 310 24.51 1.92 -1.25
C PRO A 310 24.47 2.72 0.06
N LYS A 311 23.58 2.33 0.98
CA LYS A 311 23.44 2.93 2.31
C LYS A 311 23.64 1.90 3.40
N VAL A 312 24.47 2.23 4.37
CA VAL A 312 24.78 1.34 5.50
C VAL A 312 23.88 1.68 6.68
N PHE A 313 23.09 0.71 7.13
CA PHE A 313 22.23 0.82 8.30
C PHE A 313 22.72 -0.08 9.42
N LYS A 314 22.83 0.47 10.61
CA LYS A 314 23.06 -0.29 11.85
C LYS A 314 21.71 -0.69 12.43
N SER A 315 21.49 -1.98 12.60
CA SER A 315 20.29 -2.54 13.20
C SER A 315 20.68 -3.35 14.43
N ASN A 316 20.08 -3.03 15.57
CA ASN A 316 20.22 -3.83 16.76
C ASN A 316 19.21 -4.98 16.74
N ASN A 317 19.66 -6.20 16.95
CA ASN A 317 18.79 -7.38 17.10
C ASN A 317 19.06 -8.03 18.44
N ILE A 318 17.99 -8.45 19.13
CA ILE A 318 18.13 -9.31 20.32
C ILE A 318 18.04 -10.75 19.83
N THR A 319 19.10 -11.54 20.07
CA THR A 319 19.14 -12.96 19.72
C THR A 319 18.12 -13.74 20.55
N THR A 320 17.88 -15.00 20.17
CA THR A 320 17.05 -15.91 20.97
C THR A 320 17.64 -16.19 22.36
N THR A 321 18.93 -15.91 22.57
CA THR A 321 19.63 -16.01 23.87
C THR A 321 19.52 -14.72 24.70
N GLY A 322 18.92 -13.64 24.17
CA GLY A 322 18.78 -12.36 24.87
C GLY A 322 19.95 -11.39 24.67
N GLU A 323 20.92 -11.73 23.84
CA GLU A 323 22.09 -10.89 23.57
C GLU A 323 21.78 -9.82 22.52
N LEU A 324 22.22 -8.59 22.77
CA LEU A 324 22.13 -7.51 21.81
C LEU A 324 23.25 -7.63 20.78
N VAL A 325 22.89 -7.94 19.54
CA VAL A 325 23.83 -8.05 18.42
C VAL A 325 23.60 -6.89 17.46
N GLU A 326 24.66 -6.12 17.21
CA GLU A 326 24.68 -5.12 16.15
C GLU A 326 24.82 -5.82 14.80
N LYS A 327 23.88 -5.55 13.89
CA LYS A 327 23.92 -6.04 12.51
C LYS A 327 24.04 -4.85 11.58
N ILE A 328 25.12 -4.85 10.80
CA ILE A 328 25.31 -3.90 9.71
C ILE A 328 24.62 -4.47 8.46
N VAL A 329 23.73 -3.67 7.86
CA VAL A 329 23.00 -4.04 6.64
C VAL A 329 23.19 -2.94 5.62
N THR A 330 23.73 -3.29 4.46
CA THR A 330 23.75 -2.40 3.30
C THR A 330 22.44 -2.55 2.54
N VAL A 331 21.74 -1.44 2.35
CA VAL A 331 20.50 -1.32 1.59
C VAL A 331 20.79 -0.47 0.36
N TYR A 332 20.30 -0.92 -0.79
CA TYR A 332 20.49 -0.23 -2.06
C TYR A 332 19.17 0.36 -2.49
N GLY A 333 19.23 1.56 -3.08
CA GLY A 333 18.17 2.01 -3.96
C GLY A 333 18.12 1.17 -5.24
N ARG A 334 17.03 1.34 -5.97
CA ARG A 334 16.78 0.71 -7.26
C ARG A 334 16.58 1.77 -8.32
N LYS A 335 17.23 1.58 -9.46
CA LYS A 335 17.11 2.45 -10.64
C LYS A 335 16.73 1.61 -11.85
N PHE A 336 15.80 2.10 -12.66
CA PHE A 336 15.66 1.66 -14.04
C PHE A 336 16.46 2.64 -14.90
N PRO A 337 17.58 2.22 -15.53
CA PRO A 337 18.44 3.14 -16.28
C PRO A 337 17.65 3.94 -17.30
N LEU A 338 17.86 5.25 -17.34
CA LEU A 338 17.00 6.16 -18.10
C LEU A 338 16.97 5.83 -19.60
N HIS A 339 18.13 5.53 -20.20
CA HIS A 339 18.22 5.08 -21.59
C HIS A 339 17.37 3.82 -21.87
N GLN A 340 17.36 2.85 -20.96
CA GLN A 340 16.55 1.63 -21.12
C GLN A 340 15.04 1.93 -21.01
N LEU A 341 14.65 2.84 -20.11
CA LEU A 341 13.28 3.31 -20.02
C LEU A 341 12.85 4.02 -21.30
N CYS A 342 13.70 4.90 -21.83
CA CYS A 342 13.47 5.61 -23.08
C CYS A 342 13.31 4.66 -24.27
N GLN A 343 14.18 3.66 -24.38
CA GLN A 343 14.10 2.64 -25.42
C GLN A 343 12.80 1.84 -25.33
N LYS A 344 12.40 1.45 -24.12
CA LYS A 344 11.13 0.75 -23.88
C LYS A 344 9.92 1.63 -24.23
N LEU A 345 9.95 2.90 -23.86
CA LEU A 345 8.91 3.87 -24.21
C LEU A 345 8.80 4.03 -25.72
N THR A 346 9.92 4.14 -26.42
CA THR A 346 9.98 4.25 -27.87
C THR A 346 9.38 3.03 -28.55
N ASN A 347 9.72 1.82 -28.09
CA ASN A 347 9.14 0.58 -28.60
C ASN A 347 7.62 0.53 -28.35
N GLU A 348 7.17 0.79 -27.12
CA GLU A 348 5.74 0.81 -26.77
C GLU A 348 4.95 1.83 -27.62
N GLN A 349 5.50 3.02 -27.82
CA GLN A 349 4.85 4.11 -28.58
C GLN A 349 4.83 3.84 -30.10
N SER A 350 5.88 3.22 -30.64
CA SER A 350 5.95 2.80 -32.05
C SER A 350 5.00 1.63 -32.33
N GLU A 351 4.97 0.61 -31.47
CA GLU A 351 4.02 -0.52 -31.58
C GLU A 351 2.56 -0.07 -31.52
N MET A 352 2.25 0.96 -30.74
CA MET A 352 0.93 1.57 -30.70
C MET A 352 0.68 2.55 -31.86
N GLY A 353 1.69 2.87 -32.66
CA GLY A 353 1.54 3.74 -33.83
C GLY A 353 1.26 5.19 -33.47
N PHE A 354 1.75 5.67 -32.32
CA PHE A 354 1.51 7.05 -31.83
C PHE A 354 2.37 8.10 -32.52
N PHE A 355 3.53 7.73 -33.05
CA PHE A 355 4.40 8.69 -33.73
C PHE A 355 3.79 9.16 -35.05
N ARG A 356 3.96 10.44 -35.34
CA ARG A 356 3.67 11.02 -36.65
C ARG A 356 4.73 10.54 -37.65
N ALA A 357 4.30 10.11 -38.83
CA ALA A 357 5.17 9.43 -39.82
C ALA A 357 6.14 10.38 -40.57
N SER A 358 6.20 11.66 -40.22
CA SER A 358 6.81 12.70 -41.05
C SER A 358 8.30 12.91 -40.86
N ALA A 359 8.93 12.30 -39.84
CA ALA A 359 10.34 12.56 -39.52
C ALA A 359 11.13 11.26 -39.27
N ASN A 360 12.35 11.18 -39.80
CA ASN A 360 13.30 10.11 -39.49
C ASN A 360 13.97 10.29 -38.12
N THR A 361 13.82 11.47 -37.52
CA THR A 361 14.41 11.84 -36.24
C THR A 361 13.49 12.79 -35.51
N ILE A 362 13.26 12.53 -34.22
CA ILE A 362 12.42 13.36 -33.36
C ILE A 362 13.13 13.67 -32.03
N HIS A 363 12.78 14.81 -31.43
CA HIS A 363 13.26 15.23 -30.12
C HIS A 363 12.12 15.14 -29.11
N ARG A 364 12.14 14.12 -28.25
CA ARG A 364 11.13 13.86 -27.24
C ARG A 364 11.51 14.51 -25.92
N HIS A 365 10.60 15.31 -25.36
CA HIS A 365 10.82 15.94 -24.07
C HIS A 365 10.38 15.03 -22.92
N LEU A 366 11.24 14.95 -21.89
CA LEU A 366 11.00 14.21 -20.66
C LEU A 366 10.67 15.16 -19.50
N LYS A 367 9.76 14.72 -18.64
CA LYS A 367 9.42 15.33 -17.36
C LYS A 367 9.86 14.42 -16.23
N LEU A 368 10.62 14.97 -15.29
CA LEU A 368 10.94 14.31 -14.02
C LEU A 368 9.97 14.78 -12.94
N TRP A 369 9.54 13.84 -12.10
CA TRP A 369 8.77 14.14 -10.90
C TRP A 369 9.38 13.42 -9.72
N HIS A 370 9.50 14.11 -8.58
CA HIS A 370 10.06 13.56 -7.36
C HIS A 370 9.10 13.75 -6.18
N ASP A 371 9.10 12.76 -5.28
CA ASP A 371 8.45 12.84 -3.98
C ASP A 371 9.29 12.13 -2.90
N HIS A 372 9.18 12.67 -1.68
CA HIS A 372 9.76 12.10 -0.48
C HIS A 372 8.63 11.63 0.45
N SER A 373 8.35 10.33 0.40
CA SER A 373 7.16 9.76 1.03
C SER A 373 7.50 8.69 2.06
N GLY A 374 6.70 8.62 3.13
CA GLY A 374 6.78 7.57 4.15
C GLY A 374 5.95 6.34 3.78
N ILE A 375 6.58 5.21 3.48
CA ILE A 375 5.90 3.92 3.27
C ILE A 375 6.19 3.01 4.47
N LEU A 376 5.12 2.56 5.15
CA LEU A 376 5.23 1.69 6.35
C LEU A 376 6.19 2.27 7.42
N SER A 377 6.04 3.58 7.67
CA SER A 377 6.87 4.33 8.63
C SER A 377 8.38 4.36 8.29
N ARG A 378 8.74 4.09 7.03
CA ARG A 378 10.09 4.26 6.51
C ARG A 378 10.07 5.32 5.41
N PRO A 379 11.02 6.26 5.40
CA PRO A 379 11.05 7.31 4.39
C PRO A 379 11.75 6.79 3.12
N TYR A 380 11.19 7.13 1.96
CA TYR A 380 11.67 6.76 0.64
C TYR A 380 11.80 7.97 -0.26
N PHE A 381 12.80 7.91 -1.13
CA PHE A 381 13.01 8.82 -2.24
C PHE A 381 12.50 8.15 -3.51
N LEU A 382 11.59 8.82 -4.21
CA LEU A 382 10.93 8.33 -5.41
C LEU A 382 11.11 9.34 -6.53
N ILE A 383 11.70 8.93 -7.65
CA ILE A 383 11.69 9.70 -8.89
C ILE A 383 10.95 8.90 -9.95
N MET A 384 10.02 9.59 -10.63
CA MET A 384 9.30 9.14 -11.80
C MET A 384 9.76 9.94 -13.03
N VAL A 385 9.70 9.32 -14.19
CA VAL A 385 9.89 9.98 -15.49
C VAL A 385 8.65 9.78 -16.34
N SER A 386 8.24 10.80 -17.09
CA SER A 386 7.21 10.66 -18.14
C SER A 386 7.64 11.43 -19.39
N CYS A 387 7.08 11.08 -20.54
CA CYS A 387 7.18 11.93 -21.71
C CYS A 387 6.25 13.14 -21.54
N LEU A 388 6.57 14.26 -22.19
CA LEU A 388 5.62 15.35 -22.44
C LEU A 388 4.99 15.11 -23.80
N PHE A 389 3.66 15.20 -23.86
CA PHE A 389 2.94 15.10 -25.13
C PHE A 389 3.17 16.37 -25.96
N ASP A 390 3.44 16.17 -27.24
CA ASP A 390 3.68 17.21 -28.26
C ASP A 390 3.01 16.76 -29.56
N GLU A 391 2.06 17.55 -30.06
CA GLU A 391 1.26 17.25 -31.26
C GLU A 391 2.11 17.23 -32.56
N ASN A 392 3.32 17.81 -32.51
CA ASN A 392 4.28 17.72 -33.61
C ASN A 392 4.92 16.33 -33.70
N ILE A 393 5.00 15.62 -32.57
CA ILE A 393 5.63 14.31 -32.45
C ILE A 393 4.60 13.19 -32.50
N TYR A 394 3.48 13.39 -31.82
CA TYR A 394 2.45 12.38 -31.58
C TYR A 394 1.16 12.73 -32.31
N LEU A 395 0.41 11.70 -32.68
CA LEU A 395 -0.96 11.85 -33.21
C LEU A 395 -1.90 12.39 -32.11
N THR A 396 -2.82 13.26 -32.48
CA THR A 396 -3.96 13.61 -31.62
C THR A 396 -4.93 12.42 -31.50
N ASN A 397 -5.92 12.53 -30.60
CA ASN A 397 -6.94 11.48 -30.46
C ASN A 397 -7.78 11.35 -31.74
N GLU A 398 -8.05 12.48 -32.41
CA GLU A 398 -8.78 12.55 -33.67
C GLU A 398 -7.98 11.87 -34.79
N GLU A 399 -6.71 12.26 -34.97
CA GLU A 399 -5.82 11.67 -35.97
C GLU A 399 -5.60 10.16 -35.75
N TYR A 400 -5.47 9.74 -34.49
CA TYR A 400 -5.35 8.32 -34.15
C TYR A 400 -6.61 7.53 -34.53
N THR A 401 -7.78 8.09 -34.25
CA THR A 401 -9.06 7.45 -34.55
C THR A 401 -9.29 7.37 -36.07
N GLU A 402 -8.89 8.41 -36.82
CA GLU A 402 -8.94 8.40 -38.28
C GLU A 402 -7.98 7.37 -38.89
N LYS A 403 -6.76 7.26 -38.35
CA LYS A 403 -5.75 6.30 -38.82
C LYS A 403 -6.10 4.85 -38.47
N TYR A 404 -6.76 4.61 -37.34
CA TYR A 404 -7.10 3.30 -36.83
C TYR A 404 -8.60 3.19 -36.47
N PRO A 405 -9.51 3.25 -37.46
CA PRO A 405 -10.96 3.34 -37.22
C PRO A 405 -11.54 2.09 -36.55
N ASP A 406 -10.93 0.92 -36.76
CA ASP A 406 -11.35 -0.35 -36.16
C ASP A 406 -10.85 -0.55 -34.72
N GLN A 407 -10.00 0.35 -34.22
CA GLN A 407 -9.50 0.28 -32.85
C GLN A 407 -10.39 1.04 -31.88
N LYS A 408 -10.40 0.60 -30.63
CA LYS A 408 -11.11 1.32 -29.56
C LYS A 408 -10.48 2.69 -29.40
N ALA A 409 -11.32 3.73 -29.31
CA ALA A 409 -10.88 5.07 -28.95
C ALA A 409 -10.00 5.05 -27.68
N ILE A 410 -8.84 5.69 -27.78
CA ILE A 410 -7.85 5.82 -26.70
C ILE A 410 -7.55 7.30 -26.45
N ASP A 411 -6.99 7.57 -25.28
CA ASP A 411 -6.45 8.88 -24.92
C ASP A 411 -4.93 8.84 -25.11
N VAL A 412 -4.46 9.28 -26.27
CA VAL A 412 -3.05 9.20 -26.68
C VAL A 412 -2.17 9.97 -25.70
N GLN A 413 -2.54 11.22 -25.38
CA GLN A 413 -1.82 12.07 -24.42
C GLN A 413 -1.66 11.34 -23.07
N SER A 414 -2.74 10.79 -22.52
CA SER A 414 -2.69 10.11 -21.22
C SER A 414 -1.80 8.85 -21.21
N ILE A 415 -1.68 8.17 -22.35
CA ILE A 415 -0.81 6.98 -22.46
C ILE A 415 0.65 7.41 -22.64
N VAL A 416 0.92 8.42 -23.48
CA VAL A 416 2.27 8.98 -23.72
C VAL A 416 2.84 9.57 -22.42
N GLU A 417 2.05 10.34 -21.69
CA GLU A 417 2.46 10.99 -20.44
C GLU A 417 2.44 10.06 -19.23
N LYS A 418 2.17 8.76 -19.42
CA LYS A 418 2.09 7.81 -18.32
C LYS A 418 3.43 7.72 -17.59
N PRO A 419 3.48 8.00 -16.27
CA PRO A 419 4.74 8.02 -15.53
C PRO A 419 5.31 6.60 -15.38
N LYS A 420 6.63 6.49 -15.52
CA LYS A 420 7.44 5.30 -15.34
C LYS A 420 8.32 5.50 -14.11
N LEU A 421 8.51 4.42 -13.35
CA LEU A 421 9.39 4.44 -12.18
C LEU A 421 10.84 4.59 -12.64
N TYR A 422 11.53 5.63 -12.18
CA TYR A 422 12.92 5.87 -12.51
C TYR A 422 13.84 5.43 -11.37
N ILE A 423 13.74 6.06 -10.19
CA ILE A 423 14.55 5.74 -9.02
C ILE A 423 13.62 5.51 -7.82
N PHE A 424 13.89 4.48 -7.04
CA PHE A 424 13.22 4.21 -5.79
C PHE A 424 14.21 3.70 -4.74
N GLY A 425 14.34 4.38 -3.62
CA GLY A 425 15.25 3.93 -2.58
C GLY A 425 14.93 4.49 -1.21
N GLN A 426 15.39 3.80 -0.17
CA GLN A 426 15.19 4.28 1.19
C GLN A 426 16.01 5.57 1.38
N SER A 427 15.37 6.61 1.93
CA SER A 427 16.02 7.89 2.16
C SER A 427 15.36 8.62 3.31
N LYS A 428 16.15 9.10 4.27
CA LYS A 428 15.76 10.17 5.20
C LYS A 428 15.37 11.42 4.40
N SER A 429 14.62 12.30 5.04
CA SER A 429 14.20 13.59 4.48
C SER A 429 15.32 14.63 4.42
N SER A 430 16.51 14.33 4.96
CA SER A 430 17.66 15.24 4.88
C SER A 430 18.19 15.34 3.44
N ASP A 431 18.65 16.53 3.08
CA ASP A 431 19.25 16.77 1.76
C ASP A 431 20.44 15.86 1.49
N SER A 432 21.25 15.56 2.51
CA SER A 432 22.38 14.62 2.39
C SER A 432 21.99 13.26 1.89
N ASP A 433 20.88 12.74 2.43
CA ASP A 433 20.48 11.38 2.14
C ASP A 433 19.76 11.31 0.80
N GLN A 434 19.05 12.37 0.41
CA GLN A 434 18.47 12.50 -0.93
C GLN A 434 19.55 12.72 -2.01
N MET A 435 20.60 13.50 -1.71
CA MET A 435 21.70 13.80 -2.65
C MET A 435 22.52 12.56 -3.04
N SER A 436 22.49 11.51 -2.21
CA SER A 436 23.13 10.23 -2.54
C SER A 436 22.63 9.59 -3.85
N TYR A 437 21.45 10.01 -4.35
CA TYR A 437 20.90 9.56 -5.62
C TYR A 437 21.29 10.45 -6.81
N SER A 438 21.87 11.63 -6.60
CA SER A 438 22.17 12.59 -7.67
C SER A 438 23.28 12.14 -8.60
N THR A 439 24.34 11.51 -8.08
CA THR A 439 25.44 10.96 -8.91
C THR A 439 24.91 10.02 -9.98
N THR A 440 24.05 9.10 -9.57
CA THR A 440 23.41 8.12 -10.44
C THR A 440 22.51 8.77 -11.52
N ARG A 441 21.91 9.93 -11.23
CA ARG A 441 21.10 10.69 -12.20
C ARG A 441 21.98 11.36 -13.24
N VAL A 442 23.08 11.98 -12.80
CA VAL A 442 24.07 12.62 -13.68
C VAL A 442 24.70 11.62 -14.64
N GLU A 443 25.00 10.40 -14.16
CA GLU A 443 25.46 9.31 -15.03
C GLU A 443 24.48 9.00 -16.17
N ASP A 444 23.18 8.90 -15.86
CA ASP A 444 22.15 8.59 -16.87
C ASP A 444 21.90 9.73 -17.87
N LEU A 445 22.14 10.98 -17.48
CA LEU A 445 22.00 12.13 -18.40
C LEU A 445 23.00 12.03 -19.56
N LYS A 446 24.19 11.48 -19.31
CA LYS A 446 25.21 11.27 -20.35
C LYS A 446 24.74 10.29 -21.41
N ASP A 447 24.01 9.25 -20.99
CA ASP A 447 23.48 8.21 -21.88
C ASP A 447 22.34 8.72 -22.78
N LEU A 448 21.68 9.83 -22.42
CA LEU A 448 20.62 10.44 -23.25
C LEU A 448 21.13 11.08 -24.55
N SER A 449 22.44 11.29 -24.67
CA SER A 449 23.06 11.72 -25.92
C SER A 449 22.88 10.69 -27.05
N THR A 450 22.62 9.43 -26.71
CA THR A 450 22.37 8.34 -27.66
C THR A 450 20.86 8.18 -27.88
N PRO A 451 20.37 8.23 -29.14
CA PRO A 451 18.95 8.11 -29.42
C PRO A 451 18.43 6.69 -29.16
N SER A 452 17.17 6.61 -28.73
CA SER A 452 16.42 5.36 -28.77
C SER A 452 16.00 5.06 -30.21
N ILE A 453 16.07 3.81 -30.64
CA ILE A 453 15.73 3.41 -32.02
C ILE A 453 14.43 2.60 -32.00
N ALA A 454 13.39 3.09 -32.66
CA ALA A 454 12.13 2.37 -32.80
C ALA A 454 12.26 1.18 -33.78
N PRO A 455 11.36 0.18 -33.71
CA PRO A 455 11.36 -0.97 -34.62
C PRO A 455 11.30 -0.62 -36.11
N ASP A 456 10.70 0.51 -36.46
CA ASP A 456 10.60 1.06 -37.81
C ASP A 456 11.82 1.89 -38.25
N GLY A 457 12.84 2.02 -37.38
CA GLY A 457 14.06 2.77 -37.64
C GLY A 457 14.02 4.24 -37.22
N LEU A 458 12.90 4.74 -36.67
CA LEU A 458 12.81 6.11 -36.16
C LEU A 458 13.81 6.34 -35.01
N LYS A 459 14.61 7.42 -35.12
CA LYS A 459 15.53 7.85 -34.06
C LYS A 459 14.84 8.85 -33.14
N VAL A 460 14.84 8.56 -31.84
CA VAL A 460 14.22 9.40 -30.81
C VAL A 460 15.31 9.91 -29.86
N TYR A 461 15.59 11.21 -29.91
CA TYR A 461 16.49 11.90 -28.99
C TYR A 461 15.70 12.40 -27.79
N ASP A 462 16.13 12.04 -26.59
CA ASP A 462 15.44 12.37 -25.35
C ASP A 462 16.10 13.56 -24.65
N ILE A 463 15.29 14.57 -24.30
CA ILE A 463 15.76 15.79 -23.63
C ILE A 463 15.00 15.95 -22.32
N VAL A 464 15.70 16.04 -21.20
CA VAL A 464 15.07 16.36 -19.91
C VAL A 464 14.69 17.83 -19.88
N ARG A 465 13.39 18.12 -19.96
CA ARG A 465 12.88 19.49 -20.13
C ARG A 465 12.34 20.08 -18.84
N ILE A 466 11.56 19.33 -18.06
CA ILE A 466 10.84 19.88 -16.90
C ILE A 466 10.99 18.98 -15.68
N PHE A 467 11.21 19.61 -14.52
CA PHE A 467 11.01 19.01 -13.21
C PHE A 467 9.73 19.52 -12.55
N THR A 468 8.93 18.59 -12.05
CA THR A 468 7.77 18.88 -11.21
C THR A 468 7.85 18.16 -9.88
N GLY A 469 7.10 18.64 -8.89
CA GLY A 469 7.11 18.10 -7.55
C GLY A 469 6.46 19.08 -6.58
N ASP A 470 6.25 18.65 -5.35
CA ASP A 470 5.84 19.56 -4.30
C ASP A 470 6.93 20.61 -4.02
N ASN A 471 6.63 21.63 -3.19
CA ASN A 471 7.59 22.70 -2.93
C ASN A 471 8.93 22.19 -2.33
N PRO A 472 8.92 21.26 -1.34
CA PRO A 472 10.17 20.63 -0.85
C PRO A 472 10.98 19.91 -1.93
N ALA A 473 10.35 19.16 -2.84
CA ALA A 473 11.03 18.49 -3.94
C ALA A 473 11.69 19.49 -4.90
N ARG A 474 10.99 20.57 -5.24
CA ARG A 474 11.49 21.63 -6.12
C ARG A 474 12.63 22.41 -5.48
N GLN A 475 12.48 22.79 -4.20
CA GLN A 475 13.54 23.41 -3.42
C GLN A 475 14.79 22.51 -3.37
N PHE A 476 14.59 21.21 -3.18
CA PHE A 476 15.68 20.24 -3.24
C PHE A 476 16.35 20.22 -4.63
N GLU A 477 15.56 20.16 -5.70
CA GLU A 477 16.11 20.08 -7.05
C GLU A 477 16.93 21.33 -7.42
N CYS A 478 16.45 22.53 -7.05
CA CYS A 478 17.13 23.79 -7.38
C CYS A 478 18.17 24.27 -6.37
N GLY A 479 18.33 23.59 -5.22
CA GLY A 479 19.26 24.01 -4.17
C GLY A 479 18.79 25.19 -3.32
N GLN A 480 17.48 25.44 -3.29
CA GLN A 480 16.84 26.49 -2.51
C GLN A 480 16.62 26.06 -1.06
N GLN A 481 16.62 27.03 -0.16
CA GLN A 481 16.24 26.83 1.23
C GLN A 481 14.82 26.28 1.39
N ARG A 482 14.64 25.48 2.43
CA ARG A 482 13.31 25.02 2.87
C ARG A 482 12.71 26.02 3.85
N GLY A 483 11.62 26.67 3.46
CA GLY A 483 10.94 27.67 4.29
C GLY A 483 11.71 28.99 4.40
N GLY A 484 11.47 29.76 5.48
CA GLY A 484 12.10 31.05 5.72
C GLY A 484 11.68 32.16 4.74
N ASN A 485 12.49 33.22 4.67
CA ASN A 485 12.18 34.42 3.88
C ASN A 485 12.22 34.19 2.37
N TYR A 486 12.96 33.20 1.86
CA TYR A 486 13.06 32.88 0.43
C TYR A 486 12.57 31.45 0.15
N ARG A 487 11.34 31.17 0.59
CA ARG A 487 10.72 29.84 0.45
C ARG A 487 10.25 29.50 -0.97
N CYS A 488 10.10 30.48 -1.84
CA CYS A 488 9.72 30.27 -3.23
C CYS A 488 10.97 30.22 -4.10
N ILE A 489 10.95 29.38 -5.13
CA ILE A 489 12.07 29.29 -6.08
C ILE A 489 12.16 30.54 -6.99
N CYS A 490 11.17 31.44 -7.00
CA CYS A 490 11.27 32.68 -7.79
C CYS A 490 12.35 33.66 -7.30
N GLY A 491 12.91 33.45 -6.11
CA GLY A 491 13.93 34.33 -5.52
C GLY A 491 13.37 35.59 -4.87
N LEU A 492 12.05 35.80 -4.90
CA LEU A 492 11.40 36.89 -4.17
C LEU A 492 11.26 36.57 -2.69
N ALA A 493 11.58 37.55 -1.85
CA ALA A 493 11.36 37.45 -0.41
C ALA A 493 9.85 37.31 -0.09
N ALA A 494 9.53 36.48 0.90
CA ALA A 494 8.17 36.11 1.29
C ALA A 494 7.34 37.32 1.72
N VAL A 495 7.99 38.32 2.32
CA VAL A 495 7.38 39.60 2.69
C VAL A 495 6.88 40.39 1.48
N ASN A 496 7.46 40.15 0.30
CA ASN A 496 7.11 40.81 -0.95
C ASN A 496 6.22 39.95 -1.85
N HIS A 497 5.79 38.75 -1.42
CA HIS A 497 4.92 37.89 -2.25
C HIS A 497 3.56 38.54 -2.54
N SER A 498 3.08 39.44 -1.67
CA SER A 498 1.87 40.26 -1.90
C SER A 498 2.15 41.56 -2.67
N ASN A 499 3.42 41.91 -2.90
CA ASN A 499 3.77 43.08 -3.72
C ASN A 499 3.80 42.66 -5.20
N PHE A 500 2.72 42.99 -5.91
CA PHE A 500 2.54 42.64 -7.32
C PHE A 500 3.62 43.19 -8.23
N GLU A 501 4.07 44.43 -8.02
CA GLU A 501 5.12 45.04 -8.84
C GLU A 501 6.43 44.27 -8.66
N ALA A 502 6.80 43.96 -7.42
CA ALA A 502 7.98 43.17 -7.11
C ALA A 502 7.88 41.76 -7.71
N ALA A 503 6.72 41.10 -7.61
CA ALA A 503 6.49 39.78 -8.18
C ALA A 503 6.53 39.77 -9.71
N PHE A 504 6.01 40.81 -10.36
CA PHE A 504 5.96 40.91 -11.81
C PHE A 504 7.32 41.18 -12.44
N ILE A 505 8.15 42.00 -11.79
CA ILE A 505 9.50 42.33 -12.27
C ILE A 505 10.49 41.21 -11.96
N GLN A 506 10.22 40.37 -10.95
CA GLN A 506 11.11 39.29 -10.55
C GLN A 506 11.31 38.26 -11.67
N LYS A 507 12.52 38.21 -12.21
CA LYS A 507 12.91 37.21 -13.20
C LYS A 507 13.24 35.88 -12.52
N THR A 508 12.81 34.80 -13.16
CA THR A 508 13.13 33.44 -12.72
C THR A 508 14.59 33.12 -13.03
N GLN A 509 15.29 32.57 -12.05
CA GLN A 509 16.70 32.17 -12.20
C GLN A 509 16.80 30.77 -12.82
N SER A 510 17.53 30.67 -13.93
CA SER A 510 17.96 29.40 -14.52
C SER A 510 18.92 28.64 -13.60
N LEU A 511 19.13 27.35 -13.88
CA LEU A 511 20.06 26.54 -13.08
C LEU A 511 21.50 27.03 -13.14
N GLN A 512 21.95 27.50 -14.31
CA GLN A 512 23.28 28.07 -14.48
C GLN A 512 23.42 29.34 -13.63
N GLN A 513 22.45 30.27 -13.71
CA GLN A 513 22.46 31.48 -12.89
C GLN A 513 22.48 31.19 -11.38
N ARG A 514 21.78 30.14 -10.93
CA ARG A 514 21.84 29.68 -9.53
C ARG A 514 23.22 29.16 -9.15
N LEU A 515 23.83 28.37 -10.03
CA LEU A 515 25.18 27.85 -9.83
C LEU A 515 26.22 28.98 -9.79
N ASP A 516 26.10 29.95 -10.69
CA ASP A 516 26.99 31.11 -10.76
C ASP A 516 26.86 31.97 -9.50
N LEU A 517 25.63 32.25 -9.06
CA LEU A 517 25.41 33.02 -7.81
C LEU A 517 25.95 32.28 -6.59
N PHE A 518 25.81 30.96 -6.53
CA PHE A 518 26.40 30.14 -5.47
C PHE A 518 27.93 30.26 -5.47
N LYS A 519 28.56 30.20 -6.66
CA LYS A 519 30.01 30.25 -6.85
C LYS A 519 30.63 31.65 -6.79
N ALA A 520 29.82 32.71 -6.78
CA ALA A 520 30.30 34.08 -6.78
C ALA A 520 31.10 34.47 -5.52
N GLY A 521 30.99 33.70 -4.43
CA GLY A 521 31.78 33.87 -3.20
C GLY A 521 32.97 32.91 -3.09
N THR A 522 33.46 32.71 -1.87
CA THR A 522 34.53 31.73 -1.56
C THR A 522 34.00 30.50 -0.83
N LEU A 523 32.92 30.64 -0.07
CA LEU A 523 32.38 29.60 0.81
C LEU A 523 31.95 28.34 0.07
N TRP A 524 31.58 28.45 -1.21
CA TRP A 524 31.21 27.31 -2.04
C TRP A 524 32.29 26.22 -2.06
N LYS A 525 33.58 26.59 -1.92
CA LYS A 525 34.72 25.64 -1.89
C LYS A 525 34.66 24.67 -0.71
N THR A 526 33.89 25.02 0.33
CA THR A 526 33.68 24.16 1.51
C THR A 526 32.50 23.21 1.35
N PHE A 527 31.72 23.32 0.27
CA PHE A 527 30.60 22.44 0.01
C PHE A 527 31.06 20.99 -0.12
N ASN A 528 30.32 20.09 0.51
CA ASN A 528 30.55 18.66 0.44
C ASN A 528 29.22 17.90 0.60
N MET A 529 28.91 17.02 -0.35
CA MET A 529 27.65 16.25 -0.36
C MET A 529 27.42 15.37 0.87
N GLN A 530 28.48 14.95 1.56
CA GLN A 530 28.40 14.03 2.70
C GLN A 530 28.35 14.79 4.02
N ASN A 531 29.18 15.84 4.15
CA ASN A 531 29.47 16.47 5.45
C ASN A 531 29.06 17.95 5.54
N ASN A 532 28.93 18.68 4.42
CA ASN A 532 28.64 20.11 4.42
C ASN A 532 27.81 20.56 3.22
N ILE A 533 26.49 20.37 3.30
CA ILE A 533 25.59 20.62 2.16
C ILE A 533 25.17 22.07 2.04
N ASN A 534 25.26 22.83 3.11
CA ASN A 534 24.96 24.26 3.09
C ASN A 534 26.14 24.99 3.72
N PRO A 535 27.05 25.54 2.91
CA PRO A 535 28.24 26.21 3.41
C PRO A 535 27.94 27.57 4.05
N PHE A 536 26.69 28.06 4.00
CA PHE A 536 26.30 29.38 4.48
C PHE A 536 25.66 29.37 5.88
N VAL A 537 25.77 28.27 6.63
CA VAL A 537 25.23 28.14 7.99
C VAL A 537 26.29 28.30 9.05
N ASN A 538 25.88 28.81 10.22
CA ASN A 538 26.72 28.92 11.41
C ASN A 538 28.05 29.69 11.20
N LEU A 539 28.03 30.71 10.35
CA LEU A 539 29.22 31.50 10.00
C LEU A 539 29.68 32.42 11.15
N THR A 540 30.99 32.63 11.25
CA THR A 540 31.59 33.66 12.11
C THR A 540 31.48 35.04 11.43
N LYS A 541 31.80 36.13 12.16
CA LYS A 541 31.79 37.47 11.57
C LYS A 541 32.86 37.60 10.47
N GLU A 542 34.06 37.06 10.73
CA GLU A 542 35.19 37.07 9.79
C GLU A 542 34.81 36.35 8.49
N THR A 543 34.29 35.12 8.57
CA THR A 543 33.91 34.36 7.38
C THR A 543 32.78 35.02 6.58
N LEU A 544 31.84 35.70 7.26
CA LEU A 544 30.82 36.51 6.57
C LEU A 544 31.43 37.71 5.84
N THR A 545 32.40 38.37 6.46
CA THR A 545 33.12 39.52 5.90
C THR A 545 33.85 39.10 4.64
N ASP A 546 34.63 38.02 4.69
CA ASP A 546 35.39 37.49 3.56
C ASP A 546 34.48 37.04 2.40
N GLU A 547 33.36 36.39 2.71
CA GLU A 547 32.40 35.94 1.69
C GLU A 547 31.73 37.11 0.96
N LEU A 548 31.34 38.15 1.70
CA LEU A 548 30.66 39.32 1.14
C LEU A 548 31.64 40.24 0.40
N ASP A 549 32.86 40.39 0.89
CA ASP A 549 33.93 41.14 0.24
C ASP A 549 34.29 40.50 -1.12
N TYR A 550 34.43 39.17 -1.17
CA TYR A 550 34.68 38.45 -2.43
C TYR A 550 33.53 38.60 -3.44
N ARG A 551 32.30 38.81 -2.94
CA ARG A 551 31.12 39.12 -3.76
C ARG A 551 31.04 40.59 -4.18
N ASN A 552 32.01 41.42 -3.79
CA ASN A 552 32.09 42.87 -4.04
C ASN A 552 30.88 43.64 -3.45
N LEU A 553 30.49 43.32 -2.22
CA LEU A 553 29.40 43.99 -1.52
C LEU A 553 29.93 44.97 -0.47
N ASP A 554 29.23 46.10 -0.30
CA ASP A 554 29.57 47.07 0.74
C ASP A 554 29.25 46.50 2.13
N ILE A 555 30.29 46.33 2.93
CA ILE A 555 30.25 45.77 4.28
C ILE A 555 30.71 46.76 5.34
N TYR A 556 30.91 48.03 4.98
CA TYR A 556 31.47 49.03 5.88
C TYR A 556 30.61 49.21 7.14
N ASN A 557 31.25 49.11 8.31
CA ASN A 557 30.64 49.22 9.64
C ASN A 557 29.48 48.25 9.95
N LEU A 558 29.25 47.22 9.13
CA LEU A 558 28.19 46.26 9.39
C LEU A 558 28.54 45.31 10.55
N LYS A 559 27.56 45.07 11.41
CA LYS A 559 27.62 44.06 12.47
C LYS A 559 27.25 42.69 11.90
N LYS A 560 27.60 41.64 12.65
CA LYS A 560 27.33 40.24 12.26
C LYS A 560 25.87 39.98 11.79
N PRO A 561 24.81 40.51 12.46
CA PRO A 561 23.44 40.32 12.01
C PRO A 561 23.16 40.96 10.64
N GLU A 562 23.69 42.17 10.40
CA GLU A 562 23.51 42.92 9.15
C GLU A 562 24.24 42.23 7.99
N LEU A 563 25.48 41.78 8.21
CA LEU A 563 26.22 40.96 7.25
C LEU A 563 25.45 39.68 6.87
N LYS A 564 24.85 39.01 7.86
CA LYS A 564 24.04 37.81 7.62
C LYS A 564 22.80 38.10 6.78
N THR A 565 22.11 39.22 7.06
CA THR A 565 20.96 39.67 6.27
C THR A 565 21.39 39.96 4.83
N LEU A 566 22.46 40.74 4.64
CA LEU A 566 23.00 41.07 3.33
C LEU A 566 23.35 39.83 2.50
N LEU A 567 23.99 38.83 3.11
CA LEU A 567 24.30 37.56 2.42
C LEU A 567 23.01 36.80 2.06
N THR A 568 22.04 36.76 2.96
CA THR A 568 20.75 36.07 2.75
C THR A 568 19.98 36.70 1.60
N GLU A 569 19.95 38.03 1.55
CA GLU A 569 19.33 38.80 0.48
C GLU A 569 20.06 38.58 -0.84
N THR A 570 21.40 38.65 -0.85
CA THR A 570 22.20 38.41 -2.05
C THR A 570 21.98 37.02 -2.65
N LEU A 571 21.88 35.99 -1.81
CA LEU A 571 21.73 34.60 -2.26
C LEU A 571 20.30 34.26 -2.71
N HIS A 572 19.30 35.12 -2.44
CA HIS A 572 17.89 34.85 -2.72
C HIS A 572 17.42 33.46 -2.23
N GLY A 573 17.96 32.99 -1.10
CA GLY A 573 17.66 31.68 -0.51
C GLY A 573 18.36 30.47 -1.13
N ILE A 574 19.29 30.64 -2.06
CA ILE A 574 20.16 29.55 -2.54
C ILE A 574 21.08 29.12 -1.41
N GLN A 575 21.06 27.83 -1.09
CA GLN A 575 21.85 27.23 -0.01
C GLN A 575 22.93 26.28 -0.53
N ARG A 576 22.77 25.82 -1.77
CA ARG A 576 23.66 24.85 -2.40
C ARG A 576 23.47 24.86 -3.91
N PRO A 577 24.34 24.15 -4.67
CA PRO A 577 24.13 23.94 -6.09
C PRO A 577 22.83 23.16 -6.35
N PRO A 578 22.22 23.34 -7.53
CA PRO A 578 21.13 22.47 -7.97
C PRO A 578 21.59 21.00 -7.97
N ALA A 579 20.66 20.08 -7.71
CA ALA A 579 20.97 18.69 -7.36
C ALA A 579 21.83 17.96 -8.43
N LEU A 580 21.64 18.29 -9.70
CA LEU A 580 22.37 17.70 -10.82
C LEU A 580 23.80 18.26 -11.00
N PHE A 581 24.14 19.38 -10.36
CA PHE A 581 25.51 19.93 -10.34
C PHE A 581 26.29 19.54 -9.08
N CYS A 582 25.63 18.94 -8.08
CA CYS A 582 26.29 18.55 -6.83
C CYS A 582 27.40 17.48 -7.02
N PRO A 583 27.26 16.48 -7.91
CA PRO A 583 28.32 15.47 -8.09
C PRO A 583 29.62 16.00 -8.72
N ASN A 584 29.52 17.02 -9.57
CA ASN A 584 30.68 17.66 -10.20
C ASN A 584 30.39 19.13 -10.49
N PHE A 585 31.14 20.03 -9.83
CA PHE A 585 30.92 21.47 -9.96
C PHE A 585 31.48 22.06 -11.24
N ASP A 586 32.41 21.40 -11.93
CA ASP A 586 32.95 21.93 -13.18
C ASP A 586 31.94 21.83 -14.33
N ASN A 587 30.87 21.09 -14.11
CA ASN A 587 29.78 20.97 -15.06
C ASN A 587 29.00 22.26 -15.20
N THR A 588 28.65 22.58 -16.44
CA THR A 588 27.69 23.61 -16.83
C THR A 588 26.42 22.97 -17.37
N CYS A 589 25.38 23.77 -17.58
CA CYS A 589 24.17 23.28 -18.24
C CYS A 589 24.47 22.62 -19.59
N THR A 590 25.41 23.15 -20.37
CA THR A 590 25.81 22.60 -21.68
C THR A 590 26.47 21.24 -21.53
N THR A 591 27.43 21.08 -20.60
CA THR A 591 28.16 19.80 -20.45
C THR A 591 27.27 18.65 -19.99
N GLU A 592 26.14 18.97 -19.35
CA GLU A 592 25.18 17.98 -18.82
C GLU A 592 23.88 17.88 -19.63
N ASN A 593 23.78 18.56 -20.78
CA ASN A 593 22.56 18.64 -21.61
C ASN A 593 21.32 19.16 -20.82
N LEU A 594 21.53 20.12 -19.92
CA LEU A 594 20.51 20.73 -19.04
C LEU A 594 20.17 22.17 -19.41
N GLU A 595 20.57 22.65 -20.59
CA GLU A 595 20.30 24.03 -21.06
C GLU A 595 18.81 24.36 -21.06
N GLN A 596 17.99 23.36 -21.41
CA GLN A 596 16.54 23.47 -21.45
C GLN A 596 15.88 22.86 -20.20
N TYR A 597 16.61 22.55 -19.13
CA TYR A 597 16.00 21.94 -17.95
C TYR A 597 15.42 23.01 -17.03
N GLU A 598 14.09 22.97 -16.87
CA GLU A 598 13.33 23.94 -16.08
C GLU A 598 12.72 23.28 -14.83
N ILE A 599 12.69 24.00 -13.73
CA ILE A 599 12.01 23.58 -12.50
C ILE A 599 10.74 24.42 -12.37
N SER A 600 9.58 23.76 -12.34
CA SER A 600 8.29 24.46 -12.31
C SER A 600 8.16 25.34 -11.05
N ASN A 601 7.85 26.63 -11.22
CA ASN A 601 7.64 27.55 -10.09
C ASN A 601 6.36 27.31 -9.31
N CYS A 602 5.42 26.56 -9.88
CA CYS A 602 4.18 26.16 -9.22
C CYS A 602 3.94 24.64 -9.33
N GLU A 603 3.22 24.10 -8.36
CA GLU A 603 2.52 22.83 -8.48
C GLU A 603 1.03 23.15 -8.25
N PRO A 604 0.22 23.21 -9.31
CA PRO A 604 -1.13 23.76 -9.20
C PRO A 604 -2.02 23.08 -8.16
N LEU A 605 -1.87 21.78 -7.88
CA LEU A 605 -2.72 21.11 -6.90
C LEU A 605 -2.38 21.54 -5.47
N HIS A 606 -1.09 21.55 -5.13
CA HIS A 606 -0.56 21.91 -3.82
C HIS A 606 -0.67 23.40 -3.56
N ASP A 607 -0.49 24.24 -4.59
CA ASP A 607 -0.62 25.68 -4.45
C ASP A 607 -2.11 26.08 -4.26
N ILE A 608 -3.04 25.43 -4.98
CA ILE A 608 -4.49 25.67 -4.85
C ILE A 608 -5.07 25.10 -3.55
N VAL A 609 -4.51 24.04 -2.98
CA VAL A 609 -5.00 23.46 -1.71
C VAL A 609 -5.09 24.49 -0.60
N ASN A 610 -4.09 25.36 -0.47
CA ASN A 610 -4.10 26.39 0.56
C ASN A 610 -5.21 27.41 0.32
N VAL A 611 -5.47 27.78 -0.93
CA VAL A 611 -6.59 28.65 -1.29
C VAL A 611 -7.93 28.00 -0.94
N VAL A 612 -8.11 26.71 -1.26
CA VAL A 612 -9.30 25.94 -0.88
C VAL A 612 -9.43 25.86 0.65
N GLN A 613 -8.33 25.68 1.37
CA GLN A 613 -8.31 25.60 2.82
C GLN A 613 -8.70 26.93 3.45
N ASN A 614 -8.21 28.06 2.93
CA ASN A 614 -8.59 29.39 3.36
C ASN A 614 -10.09 29.62 3.13
N LEU A 615 -10.63 29.23 1.97
CA LEU A 615 -12.09 29.31 1.73
C LEU A 615 -12.88 28.43 2.70
N ILE A 616 -12.40 27.24 3.04
CA ILE A 616 -13.04 26.38 4.04
C ILE A 616 -13.11 27.09 5.40
N THR A 617 -12.04 27.76 5.80
CA THR A 617 -11.93 28.38 7.12
C THR A 617 -12.59 29.75 7.20
N GLU A 618 -12.49 30.57 6.16
CA GLU A 618 -12.87 31.99 6.21
C GLU A 618 -14.28 32.23 5.70
N LEU A 619 -14.70 31.53 4.64
CA LEU A 619 -16.02 31.73 4.02
C LEU A 619 -17.20 31.64 5.01
N PRO A 620 -17.23 30.72 5.99
CA PRO A 620 -18.30 30.68 6.99
C PRO A 620 -18.51 31.99 7.75
N TYR A 621 -17.47 32.80 7.94
CA TYR A 621 -17.55 34.06 8.68
C TYR A 621 -18.08 35.23 7.85
N HIS A 622 -18.25 35.03 6.54
CA HIS A 622 -18.82 36.00 5.61
C HIS A 622 -20.28 35.66 5.22
N LEU A 623 -20.86 34.64 5.86
CA LEU A 623 -22.22 34.17 5.62
C LEU A 623 -23.11 34.49 6.82
N ASP A 624 -24.40 34.73 6.56
CA ASP A 624 -25.40 34.86 7.61
C ASP A 624 -25.52 33.57 8.44
N ASP A 625 -25.85 33.68 9.73
CA ASP A 625 -25.87 32.59 10.72
C ASP A 625 -26.58 31.31 10.26
N ASN A 626 -27.66 31.44 9.48
CA ASN A 626 -28.42 30.30 8.97
C ASN A 626 -27.64 29.54 7.88
N ILE A 627 -27.04 30.27 6.95
CA ILE A 627 -26.27 29.70 5.83
C ILE A 627 -24.90 29.23 6.31
N GLN A 628 -24.32 29.90 7.30
CA GLN A 628 -23.10 29.46 7.96
C GLN A 628 -23.24 28.04 8.53
N LYS A 629 -24.35 27.73 9.21
CA LYS A 629 -24.62 26.38 9.74
C LYS A 629 -24.74 25.33 8.64
N GLU A 630 -25.39 25.67 7.54
CA GLU A 630 -25.50 24.78 6.38
C GLU A 630 -24.14 24.54 5.72
N TYR A 631 -23.31 25.58 5.62
CA TYR A 631 -21.95 25.47 5.11
C TYR A 631 -21.07 24.57 5.96
N LEU A 632 -21.08 24.75 7.29
CA LEU A 632 -20.33 23.90 8.22
C LEU A 632 -20.77 22.44 8.11
N ARG A 633 -22.08 22.19 8.01
CA ARG A 633 -22.62 20.85 7.77
C ARG A 633 -22.19 20.29 6.42
N PHE A 634 -22.21 21.11 5.35
CA PHE A 634 -21.73 20.71 4.03
C PHE A 634 -20.25 20.30 4.07
N PHE A 635 -19.42 21.06 4.78
CA PHE A 635 -18.02 20.75 5.01
C PHE A 635 -17.83 19.42 5.74
N GLU A 636 -18.50 19.22 6.88
CA GLU A 636 -18.45 17.97 7.65
C GLU A 636 -18.84 16.75 6.80
N VAL A 637 -19.91 16.85 6.00
CA VAL A 637 -20.38 15.75 5.15
C VAL A 637 -19.44 15.48 3.97
N THR A 638 -18.84 16.53 3.41
CA THR A 638 -18.00 16.40 2.20
C THR A 638 -16.58 15.95 2.51
N VAL A 639 -16.01 16.43 3.62
CA VAL A 639 -14.63 16.14 4.02
C VAL A 639 -14.57 14.96 5.01
N GLY A 640 -15.54 14.86 5.92
CA GLY A 640 -15.61 13.84 6.98
C GLY A 640 -14.49 13.96 8.01
N ASP A 641 -14.19 12.85 8.70
CA ASP A 641 -13.15 12.76 9.75
C ASP A 641 -11.70 12.70 9.20
N LYS A 642 -11.44 13.34 8.06
CA LYS A 642 -10.08 13.34 7.47
C LYS A 642 -9.20 14.35 8.20
N ASN A 643 -8.16 13.85 8.87
CA ASN A 643 -7.16 14.70 9.53
C ASN A 643 -6.38 15.61 8.58
N GLU A 644 -6.23 15.23 7.30
CA GLU A 644 -5.53 16.03 6.28
C GLU A 644 -6.29 16.02 4.95
N LEU A 645 -6.52 17.20 4.39
CA LEU A 645 -7.15 17.42 3.10
C LEU A 645 -6.11 17.26 1.97
N LYS A 646 -6.02 16.03 1.43
CA LYS A 646 -5.21 15.81 0.22
C LYS A 646 -5.69 16.69 -0.94
N ALA A 647 -4.77 17.03 -1.83
CA ALA A 647 -5.00 17.96 -2.91
C ALA A 647 -6.10 17.54 -3.91
N SER A 648 -6.24 16.24 -4.16
CA SER A 648 -7.38 15.68 -4.92
C SER A 648 -8.73 15.85 -4.19
N ASN A 649 -8.74 15.79 -2.85
CA ASN A 649 -9.96 16.05 -2.07
C ASN A 649 -10.32 17.53 -2.12
N ALA A 650 -9.33 18.43 -2.03
CA ALA A 650 -9.53 19.88 -2.10
C ALA A 650 -10.14 20.29 -3.44
N ARG A 651 -9.66 19.73 -4.56
CA ARG A 651 -10.26 19.94 -5.89
C ARG A 651 -11.73 19.51 -5.94
N LEU A 652 -12.04 18.31 -5.45
CA LEU A 652 -13.43 17.82 -5.43
C LEU A 652 -14.31 18.67 -4.52
N TYR A 653 -13.78 19.13 -3.40
CA TYR A 653 -14.47 20.02 -2.48
C TYR A 653 -14.80 21.35 -3.17
N ALA A 654 -13.83 21.99 -3.84
CA ALA A 654 -14.05 23.25 -4.55
C ALA A 654 -15.18 23.16 -5.60
N ILE A 655 -15.22 22.06 -6.37
CA ILE A 655 -16.30 21.82 -7.36
C ILE A 655 -17.66 21.70 -6.68
N LYS A 656 -17.74 20.92 -5.59
CA LYS A 656 -18.99 20.75 -4.84
C LYS A 656 -19.42 22.04 -4.16
N LEU A 657 -18.46 22.80 -3.65
CA LEU A 657 -18.68 24.08 -3.02
C LEU A 657 -19.28 25.07 -4.03
N ALA A 658 -18.70 25.21 -5.22
CA ALA A 658 -19.26 26.07 -6.27
C ALA A 658 -20.72 25.71 -6.61
N HIS A 659 -21.03 24.42 -6.73
CA HIS A 659 -22.42 23.97 -6.94
C HIS A 659 -23.34 24.30 -5.76
N PHE A 660 -22.88 24.09 -4.52
CA PHE A 660 -23.63 24.43 -3.32
C PHE A 660 -23.90 25.94 -3.25
N THR A 661 -22.88 26.75 -3.49
CA THR A 661 -22.96 28.21 -3.53
C THR A 661 -23.91 28.69 -4.63
N ASN A 662 -23.87 28.10 -5.82
CA ASN A 662 -24.76 28.46 -6.92
C ASN A 662 -26.24 28.24 -6.57
N MET A 663 -26.56 27.09 -5.97
CA MET A 663 -27.94 26.80 -5.52
C MET A 663 -28.43 27.80 -4.47
N ASN A 664 -27.56 28.18 -3.53
CA ASN A 664 -27.92 29.16 -2.50
C ASN A 664 -28.00 30.59 -3.05
N TYR A 665 -27.18 30.94 -4.05
CA TYR A 665 -27.28 32.21 -4.77
C TYR A 665 -28.62 32.31 -5.53
N GLU A 666 -29.01 31.27 -6.27
CA GLU A 666 -30.30 31.22 -6.97
C GLU A 666 -31.50 31.38 -6.02
N ASN A 667 -31.35 30.94 -4.77
CA ASN A 667 -32.35 31.12 -3.70
C ASN A 667 -32.26 32.48 -2.98
N GLY A 668 -31.34 33.38 -3.40
CA GLY A 668 -31.13 34.69 -2.78
C GLY A 668 -30.48 34.66 -1.40
N LEU A 669 -29.84 33.54 -1.03
CA LEU A 669 -29.26 33.30 0.30
C LEU A 669 -27.77 33.63 0.38
N VAL A 670 -27.11 33.82 -0.76
CA VAL A 670 -25.67 34.11 -0.84
C VAL A 670 -25.45 35.23 -1.85
N ASN A 671 -24.46 36.09 -1.61
CA ASN A 671 -24.09 37.19 -2.52
C ASN A 671 -23.39 36.66 -3.80
N ALA A 672 -23.59 37.34 -4.92
CA ALA A 672 -22.89 37.15 -6.19
C ALA A 672 -21.36 37.14 -6.04
N ASP A 673 -20.79 37.90 -5.11
CA ASP A 673 -19.34 37.95 -4.89
C ASP A 673 -18.79 36.59 -4.44
N ILE A 674 -19.49 35.91 -3.52
CA ILE A 674 -19.12 34.59 -3.01
C ILE A 674 -19.23 33.52 -4.11
N LEU A 675 -20.29 33.61 -4.92
CA LEU A 675 -20.46 32.76 -6.11
C LEU A 675 -19.31 32.96 -7.11
N THR A 676 -18.94 34.21 -7.36
CA THR A 676 -17.86 34.59 -8.28
C THR A 676 -16.53 34.00 -7.81
N ILE A 677 -16.19 34.11 -6.52
CA ILE A 677 -14.98 33.52 -5.95
C ILE A 677 -14.95 31.99 -6.13
N CYS A 678 -16.06 31.30 -5.80
CA CYS A 678 -16.13 29.84 -5.91
C CYS A 678 -16.01 29.37 -7.37
N ASN A 679 -16.69 30.05 -8.30
CA ASN A 679 -16.63 29.72 -9.72
C ASN A 679 -15.26 30.02 -10.34
N SER A 680 -14.65 31.15 -9.95
CA SER A 680 -13.30 31.52 -10.41
C SER A 680 -12.27 30.47 -10.00
N LEU A 681 -12.36 29.96 -8.77
CA LEU A 681 -11.49 28.89 -8.30
C LEU A 681 -11.67 27.59 -9.10
N VAL A 682 -12.91 27.20 -9.41
CA VAL A 682 -13.18 26.03 -10.25
C VAL A 682 -12.66 26.23 -11.67
N GLU A 683 -12.76 27.43 -12.22
CA GLU A 683 -12.24 27.76 -13.54
C GLU A 683 -10.71 27.73 -13.58
N ILE A 684 -10.02 28.31 -12.59
CA ILE A 684 -8.56 28.22 -12.41
C ILE A 684 -8.12 26.75 -12.36
N ILE A 685 -8.78 25.94 -11.53
CA ILE A 685 -8.51 24.50 -11.43
C ILE A 685 -8.73 23.85 -12.80
N THR A 686 -9.82 24.16 -13.50
CA THR A 686 -10.13 23.54 -14.78
C THR A 686 -9.05 23.84 -15.81
N ILE A 687 -8.65 25.11 -15.97
CA ILE A 687 -7.63 25.54 -16.93
C ILE A 687 -6.27 24.91 -16.59
N CYS A 688 -5.87 24.89 -15.32
CA CYS A 688 -4.61 24.27 -14.87
C CYS A 688 -4.52 22.77 -15.22
N TYR A 689 -5.66 22.09 -15.35
CA TYR A 689 -5.75 20.65 -15.65
C TYR A 689 -6.32 20.33 -17.04
N SER A 690 -6.51 21.35 -17.89
CA SER A 690 -7.01 21.17 -19.24
C SER A 690 -6.07 20.33 -20.09
N ARG A 691 -6.66 19.60 -21.04
CA ARG A 691 -5.94 18.79 -22.04
C ARG A 691 -5.25 19.67 -23.08
N SER A 692 -4.32 19.10 -23.86
CA SER A 692 -3.59 19.84 -24.91
C SER A 692 -4.53 20.62 -25.84
N ASN A 693 -5.55 19.93 -26.37
CA ASN A 693 -6.54 20.50 -27.28
C ASN A 693 -7.46 21.57 -26.65
N GLU A 694 -7.55 21.63 -25.33
CA GLU A 694 -8.30 22.65 -24.62
C GLU A 694 -7.44 23.90 -24.37
N ARG A 695 -6.12 23.72 -24.19
CA ARG A 695 -5.17 24.80 -23.86
C ARG A 695 -5.01 25.77 -25.03
N THR A 696 -5.62 26.93 -24.88
CA THR A 696 -5.52 28.03 -25.85
C THR A 696 -4.94 29.28 -25.21
N GLN A 697 -4.39 30.20 -26.01
CA GLN A 697 -3.97 31.52 -25.53
C GLN A 697 -5.10 32.25 -24.78
N LYS A 698 -6.35 32.06 -25.23
CA LYS A 698 -7.55 32.56 -24.55
C LYS A 698 -7.69 31.98 -23.14
N GLN A 699 -7.46 30.68 -22.95
CA GLN A 699 -7.50 30.07 -21.62
C GLN A 699 -6.38 30.58 -20.71
N VAL A 700 -5.18 30.82 -21.24
CA VAL A 700 -4.07 31.40 -20.45
C VAL A 700 -4.43 32.81 -19.97
N LEU A 701 -4.95 33.66 -20.84
CA LEU A 701 -5.46 34.98 -20.47
C LEU A 701 -6.62 34.88 -19.48
N ARG A 702 -7.51 33.90 -19.67
CA ARG A 702 -8.63 33.66 -18.76
C ARG A 702 -8.14 33.26 -17.38
N LEU A 703 -7.18 32.34 -17.28
CA LEU A 703 -6.54 31.94 -16.02
C LEU A 703 -5.97 33.15 -15.30
N TYR A 704 -5.20 33.98 -16.01
CA TYR A 704 -4.66 35.23 -15.46
C TYR A 704 -5.77 36.10 -14.88
N ASN A 705 -6.83 36.37 -15.64
CA ASN A 705 -7.96 37.19 -15.19
C ASN A 705 -8.71 36.58 -13.99
N GLN A 706 -8.89 35.25 -13.96
CA GLN A 706 -9.57 34.59 -12.84
C GLN A 706 -8.76 34.69 -11.55
N CYS A 707 -7.44 34.67 -11.62
CA CYS A 707 -6.59 34.84 -10.45
C CYS A 707 -6.75 36.21 -9.76
N PHE A 708 -7.23 37.25 -10.47
CA PHE A 708 -7.52 38.56 -9.86
C PHE A 708 -8.85 38.61 -9.11
N LEU A 709 -9.74 37.64 -9.35
CA LEU A 709 -11.04 37.58 -8.67
C LEU A 709 -10.94 36.88 -7.30
N LEU A 710 -9.77 36.32 -6.97
CA LEU A 710 -9.47 35.81 -5.64
C LEU A 710 -8.79 36.93 -4.82
N PRO A 711 -9.46 37.49 -3.80
CA PRO A 711 -8.77 38.35 -2.84
C PRO A 711 -7.72 37.53 -2.09
N PHE A 712 -6.48 38.04 -2.03
CA PHE A 712 -5.38 37.44 -1.26
C PHE A 712 -5.38 37.89 0.19
#